data_AF-A0A212JWH8-F1
#
_entry.id   AF-A0A212JWH8-F1
#
_cell.length_a   1.000
_cell.length_b   1.000
_cell.length_c   1.000
_cell.angle_alpha   90.00
_cell.angle_beta   90.00
_cell.angle_gamma   90.00
#
_symmetry.space_group_name_H-M   'P 1'
#
loop_
_entity.id
_entity.type
_entity.pdbx_description
1 polymer ?
#
loop_
_entity_poly.entity_id
_entity_poly.type
_entity_poly.pdbx_seq_one_letter_code
_entity_poly.pdbx_strand_id
1 'polypeptide(L)'
;MTRWAKLAGVCMAAAVLLLSAQVGEAAQAGGKARSARAQTASQAAPQTAPQAASRAGAQEKADTAKVAILPFQINAGPEQDRLNDELPAMLEQRLTSRGIAVIPERTTVERMRRDKISSLNIETARSMASKLGATAAVYGSYSQVGNTFSIDARYVEVGEGGLVRPIFVEKNDPLELLPAVEELATRINNEMKRRELIAEVEVRGTRILDPDVVLMRVNTRKGDVLDMNAIDTEVKKIWDLGYFSDVSASVEPKPDGLHLVYTVQEKPRIESIVVEGNNDIDADDILAAMSTRTGAVLNEKLLAEDLLKIREVFRKKGYYLGTVEHRTDARQGGASAALVLTVHEGNKLYIKDVRVEGVKQLSEGDVKGELFLKERGWLSWITGTGVLQEEMLDRDAAAIGQYYMNNGFLDIAVGAAKVDYEEDGIVITFPINEGERYRVGEVVYEGDLIDTDEAFRKVTALDDIAEEGGWFSLAKMQDDVKRLTDFYSEYGYAFAEVTPLPKKRVDEPGVVDVHYQTSKKQKVYIRRAIIEGNTRTRDNVILRELRLSDGDLFVGSKLKRSIQRLNRLDYFEVAEAELVPTGKDEEVDLEIKIKEKSTGAISAGFGYSTYSAFGVSGTIQEKNLWGKGYTTGIQGYLSDRYTAYSAFFSNPRINDTNLSMAVEFYNTEQDFYDYEKDTTGGTIRFGYPLGEYTSVGLGYRLDQYRLYDFDEDASEIIKRYDGRRWSSVLTAGIVRNTTDRHQPTTGTINRLALEYGGGFMGGDDDFLKLIAEHHTYYQLRQNHVLHMRLKGAAVFKNGSEEIPVFERFWMGGMETIRGYASRDIVPRDPKTNDRIGGTRMAFGNFEYIWTIAPEMGVNIVPFFDIGVNIDTDNSYNWDDEILRSFGLELRWRSPMGDLRFAYGIPLDEDRKGNRDSGRFEFSMGQFF
;
A
#
# COMPACT_ATOMS: atom_id res chain seq x y z
N MET A 1 20.46 25.77 -34.20
CA MET A 1 19.37 25.54 -33.22
C MET A 1 18.19 24.73 -33.78
N THR A 2 17.69 25.00 -35.00
CA THR A 2 16.47 24.37 -35.58
C THR A 2 16.55 22.88 -35.96
N ARG A 3 17.76 22.31 -36.19
CA ARG A 3 17.93 20.86 -36.42
C ARG A 3 17.99 20.04 -35.13
N TRP A 4 18.48 20.63 -34.04
CA TRP A 4 18.65 19.96 -32.74
C TRP A 4 17.35 19.93 -31.93
N ALA A 5 16.51 20.96 -32.02
CA ALA A 5 15.15 20.94 -31.48
C ALA A 5 14.27 19.87 -32.16
N LYS A 6 14.52 19.58 -33.45
CA LYS A 6 13.83 18.51 -34.18
C LYS A 6 14.28 17.12 -33.71
N LEU A 7 15.57 16.89 -33.44
CA LEU A 7 16.04 15.60 -32.90
C LEU A 7 15.53 15.33 -31.48
N ALA A 8 15.57 16.34 -30.59
CA ALA A 8 15.02 16.23 -29.25
C ALA A 8 13.51 15.96 -29.27
N GLY A 9 12.76 16.64 -30.16
CA GLY A 9 11.34 16.37 -30.38
C GLY A 9 11.05 14.98 -30.93
N VAL A 10 11.90 14.44 -31.82
CA VAL A 10 11.76 13.09 -32.38
C VAL A 10 12.03 12.01 -31.32
N CYS A 11 13.04 12.18 -30.47
CA CYS A 11 13.29 11.25 -29.36
C CYS A 11 12.18 11.26 -28.32
N MET A 12 11.61 12.44 -28.02
CA MET A 12 10.48 12.58 -27.10
C MET A 12 9.20 11.94 -27.68
N ALA A 13 8.95 12.10 -28.99
CA ALA A 13 7.82 11.46 -29.67
C ALA A 13 7.96 9.92 -29.75
N ALA A 14 9.18 9.41 -29.95
CA ALA A 14 9.45 7.97 -29.95
C ALA A 14 9.19 7.32 -28.58
N ALA A 15 9.53 8.01 -27.48
CA ALA A 15 9.23 7.55 -26.13
C ALA A 15 7.71 7.48 -25.86
N VAL A 16 6.94 8.44 -26.36
CA VAL A 16 5.47 8.47 -26.23
C VAL A 16 4.79 7.35 -27.05
N LEU A 17 5.30 7.04 -28.24
CA LEU A 17 4.80 5.96 -29.10
C LEU A 17 5.06 4.56 -28.53
N LEU A 18 6.16 4.38 -27.79
CA LEU A 18 6.49 3.10 -27.13
C LEU A 18 5.65 2.86 -25.87
N LEU A 19 5.33 3.92 -25.10
CA LEU A 19 4.42 3.83 -23.95
C LEU A 19 2.98 3.45 -24.36
N SER A 20 2.53 3.88 -25.54
CA SER A 20 1.19 3.55 -26.06
C SER A 20 1.10 2.12 -26.62
N ALA A 21 2.21 1.54 -27.09
CA ALA A 21 2.24 0.16 -27.59
C ALA A 21 2.16 -0.91 -26.48
N GLN A 22 2.75 -0.67 -25.31
CA GLN A 22 2.73 -1.63 -24.19
C GLN A 22 1.36 -1.75 -23.49
N VAL A 23 0.54 -0.71 -23.53
CA VAL A 23 -0.84 -0.77 -22.99
C VAL A 23 -1.75 -1.64 -23.87
N GLY A 24 -1.47 -1.74 -25.18
CA GLY A 24 -2.27 -2.51 -26.14
C GLY A 24 -2.01 -4.02 -26.13
N GLU A 25 -0.80 -4.49 -25.82
CA GLU A 25 -0.46 -5.93 -25.89
C GLU A 25 -0.94 -6.75 -24.68
N ALA A 26 -1.20 -6.12 -23.52
CA ALA A 26 -1.74 -6.81 -22.35
C ALA A 26 -3.21 -7.27 -22.54
N ALA A 27 -3.95 -6.66 -23.48
CA ALA A 27 -5.39 -6.91 -23.67
C ALA A 27 -5.71 -8.07 -24.65
N GLN A 28 -4.75 -8.54 -25.47
CA GLN A 28 -5.06 -9.49 -26.56
C GLN A 28 -4.90 -10.99 -26.22
N ALA A 29 -4.39 -11.36 -25.05
CA ALA A 29 -4.08 -12.77 -24.75
C ALA A 29 -5.26 -13.62 -24.21
N GLY A 30 -6.44 -13.04 -23.93
CA GLY A 30 -7.50 -13.73 -23.16
C GLY A 30 -8.68 -14.35 -23.93
N GLY A 31 -8.83 -14.15 -25.24
CA GLY A 31 -10.14 -14.27 -25.87
C GLY A 31 -10.23 -15.08 -27.16
N LYS A 32 -10.00 -16.40 -27.15
CA LYS A 32 -10.44 -17.29 -28.24
C LYS A 32 -10.80 -18.70 -27.76
N ALA A 33 -12.10 -18.95 -27.51
CA ALA A 33 -12.70 -20.26 -27.76
C ALA A 33 -14.25 -20.21 -27.79
N ARG A 34 -14.77 -20.53 -28.98
CA ARG A 34 -16.03 -21.26 -29.27
C ARG A 34 -17.36 -20.50 -29.31
N SER A 35 -17.72 -20.23 -30.56
CA SER A 35 -19.04 -20.14 -31.15
C SER A 35 -19.84 -21.46 -31.10
N ALA A 36 -21.18 -21.38 -31.06
CA ALA A 36 -22.06 -21.59 -32.21
C ALA A 36 -23.45 -22.19 -31.86
N ARG A 37 -24.48 -21.66 -32.55
CA ARG A 37 -25.84 -22.21 -32.86
C ARG A 37 -26.90 -22.19 -31.74
N ALA A 38 -28.18 -21.93 -31.98
CA ALA A 38 -28.96 -21.49 -33.15
C ALA A 38 -30.39 -21.12 -32.66
N GLN A 39 -31.05 -20.18 -33.37
CA GLN A 39 -32.46 -20.16 -33.86
C GLN A 39 -33.55 -20.83 -32.98
N THR A 40 -34.71 -20.26 -32.67
CA THR A 40 -35.75 -19.62 -33.51
C THR A 40 -36.88 -19.19 -32.52
N ALA A 41 -37.33 -17.94 -32.50
CA ALA A 41 -38.53 -17.38 -33.15
C ALA A 41 -39.88 -17.51 -32.40
N SER A 42 -40.65 -16.42 -32.50
CA SER A 42 -42.11 -16.27 -32.38
C SER A 42 -42.64 -15.78 -31.02
N GLN A 43 -42.95 -14.47 -30.88
CA GLN A 43 -44.29 -13.82 -31.04
C GLN A 43 -45.27 -14.28 -29.93
N ALA A 44 -46.03 -13.46 -29.21
CA ALA A 44 -46.44 -12.07 -29.36
C ALA A 44 -46.89 -11.49 -28.00
N ALA A 45 -46.99 -10.17 -27.97
CA ALA A 45 -47.53 -9.31 -26.91
C ALA A 45 -49.09 -9.40 -26.83
N PRO A 46 -49.85 -8.55 -26.09
CA PRO A 46 -49.44 -7.52 -25.12
C PRO A 46 -50.35 -7.45 -23.84
N GLN A 47 -50.00 -6.50 -22.94
CA GLN A 47 -50.95 -5.69 -22.13
C GLN A 47 -51.70 -6.41 -21.00
N THR A 48 -51.82 -5.92 -19.76
CA THR A 48 -52.02 -4.56 -19.25
C THR A 48 -51.63 -4.50 -17.77
N ALA A 49 -51.00 -3.41 -17.34
CA ALA A 49 -50.99 -2.99 -15.93
C ALA A 49 -52.44 -2.67 -15.47
N PRO A 50 -52.77 -2.75 -14.16
CA PRO A 50 -52.61 -1.52 -13.38
C PRO A 50 -52.31 -1.69 -11.87
N GLN A 51 -51.54 -0.71 -11.37
CA GLN A 51 -51.78 0.06 -10.14
C GLN A 51 -52.19 -0.69 -8.86
N ALA A 52 -51.22 -0.86 -7.96
CA ALA A 52 -51.47 -1.05 -6.54
C ALA A 52 -51.93 0.26 -5.89
N ALA A 53 -53.20 0.29 -5.49
CA ALA A 53 -53.72 1.23 -4.52
C ALA A 53 -53.52 0.67 -3.12
N SER A 54 -53.19 1.56 -2.20
CA SER A 54 -53.01 1.31 -0.78
C SER A 54 -54.24 0.66 -0.14
N ARG A 55 -53.99 -0.15 0.90
CA ARG A 55 -54.77 -0.10 2.14
C ARG A 55 -54.04 -0.79 3.28
N ALA A 56 -53.67 0.04 4.26
CA ALA A 56 -53.49 -0.35 5.64
C ALA A 56 -54.78 -0.99 6.18
N GLY A 57 -54.62 -2.01 7.02
CA GLY A 57 -55.74 -2.62 7.74
C GLY A 57 -55.28 -3.70 8.73
N ALA A 58 -55.42 -3.37 10.01
CA ALA A 58 -55.61 -4.28 11.14
C ALA A 58 -54.45 -5.18 11.57
N GLN A 59 -53.71 -4.71 12.60
CA GLN A 59 -53.18 -5.58 13.64
C GLN A 59 -54.33 -6.34 14.29
N GLU A 60 -54.49 -7.63 13.97
CA GLU A 60 -55.26 -8.56 14.77
C GLU A 60 -54.44 -8.97 16.00
N LYS A 61 -55.05 -8.83 17.18
CA LYS A 61 -54.52 -9.32 18.45
C LYS A 61 -54.30 -10.83 18.34
N ALA A 62 -53.08 -11.27 18.64
CA ALA A 62 -52.76 -12.68 18.83
C ALA A 62 -53.69 -13.28 19.91
N ASP A 63 -54.56 -14.20 19.49
CA ASP A 63 -55.55 -14.85 20.33
C ASP A 63 -54.84 -15.94 21.16
N THR A 64 -54.76 -15.74 22.48
CA THR A 64 -54.12 -16.70 23.38
C THR A 64 -54.91 -18.01 23.36
N ALA A 65 -54.26 -19.14 23.05
CA ALA A 65 -54.92 -20.44 22.93
C ALA A 65 -55.74 -20.79 24.20
N LYS A 66 -57.05 -21.05 24.03
CA LYS A 66 -58.01 -21.34 25.11
C LYS A 66 -58.51 -22.79 25.03
N VAL A 67 -58.48 -23.54 26.13
CA VAL A 67 -58.96 -24.93 26.17
C VAL A 67 -60.25 -25.04 26.98
N ALA A 68 -61.30 -25.61 26.39
CA ALA A 68 -62.53 -25.94 27.09
C ALA A 68 -62.43 -27.31 27.75
N ILE A 69 -62.56 -27.37 29.08
CA ILE A 69 -62.69 -28.65 29.79
C ILE A 69 -64.15 -29.04 29.80
N LEU A 70 -64.46 -30.22 29.27
CA LEU A 70 -65.81 -30.78 29.24
C LEU A 70 -65.97 -31.86 30.33
N PRO A 71 -67.21 -32.22 30.70
CA PRO A 71 -67.46 -33.25 31.70
C PRO A 71 -66.76 -34.57 31.40
N PHE A 72 -66.18 -35.17 32.44
CA PHE A 72 -65.61 -36.51 32.38
C PHE A 72 -66.66 -37.53 32.80
N GLN A 73 -66.76 -38.62 32.06
CA GLN A 73 -67.63 -39.74 32.44
C GLN A 73 -66.94 -40.57 33.53
N ILE A 74 -67.55 -40.66 34.72
CA ILE A 74 -67.01 -41.45 35.84
C ILE A 74 -67.64 -42.84 35.84
N ASN A 75 -66.82 -43.87 35.59
CA ASN A 75 -67.19 -45.28 35.66
C ASN A 75 -66.55 -45.91 36.92
N ALA A 76 -67.11 -45.60 38.09
CA ALA A 76 -66.63 -46.08 39.40
C ALA A 76 -67.83 -46.37 40.34
N GLY A 77 -67.57 -46.91 41.54
CA GLY A 77 -68.62 -47.16 42.54
C GLY A 77 -69.27 -45.87 43.07
N PRO A 78 -70.50 -45.93 43.65
CA PRO A 78 -71.27 -44.76 44.08
C PRO A 78 -70.58 -43.86 45.14
N GLU A 79 -69.53 -44.35 45.79
CA GLU A 79 -68.70 -43.54 46.70
C GLU A 79 -67.82 -42.51 45.97
N GLN A 80 -67.67 -42.62 44.64
CA GLN A 80 -66.81 -41.78 43.79
C GLN A 80 -67.58 -40.74 42.97
N ASP A 81 -68.88 -40.54 43.23
CA ASP A 81 -69.72 -39.56 42.51
C ASP A 81 -69.16 -38.12 42.58
N ARG A 82 -68.37 -37.81 43.62
CA ARG A 82 -67.67 -36.52 43.78
C ARG A 82 -66.65 -36.22 42.68
N LEU A 83 -66.10 -37.26 42.02
CA LEU A 83 -65.12 -37.09 40.95
C LEU A 83 -65.71 -36.42 39.70
N ASN A 84 -67.03 -36.42 39.53
CA ASN A 84 -67.68 -35.70 38.43
C ASN A 84 -67.32 -34.21 38.43
N ASP A 85 -67.21 -33.60 39.62
CA ASP A 85 -66.90 -32.19 39.79
C ASP A 85 -65.41 -31.98 40.15
N GLU A 86 -64.80 -32.88 40.91
CA GLU A 86 -63.43 -32.72 41.41
C GLU A 86 -62.37 -32.92 40.30
N LEU A 87 -62.52 -33.90 39.41
CA LEU A 87 -61.52 -34.20 38.38
C LEU A 87 -61.37 -33.06 37.35
N PRO A 88 -62.46 -32.50 36.78
CA PRO A 88 -62.34 -31.34 35.88
C PRO A 88 -61.76 -30.10 36.56
N ALA A 89 -62.12 -29.85 37.84
CA ALA A 89 -61.60 -28.72 38.61
C ALA A 89 -60.09 -28.83 38.89
N MET A 90 -59.61 -30.04 39.21
CA MET A 90 -58.17 -30.29 39.37
C MET A 90 -57.42 -30.06 38.04
N LEU A 91 -57.98 -30.53 36.92
CA LEU A 91 -57.37 -30.36 35.60
C LEU A 91 -57.33 -28.87 35.19
N GLU A 92 -58.39 -28.12 35.45
CA GLU A 92 -58.45 -26.66 35.26
C GLU A 92 -57.32 -25.97 36.03
N GLN A 93 -57.18 -26.28 37.32
CA GLN A 93 -56.15 -25.68 38.16
C GLN A 93 -54.73 -25.99 37.63
N ARG A 94 -54.46 -27.23 37.20
CA ARG A 94 -53.15 -27.62 36.66
C ARG A 94 -52.82 -26.98 35.33
N LEU A 95 -53.78 -26.90 34.41
CA LEU A 95 -53.58 -26.22 33.13
C LEU A 95 -53.41 -24.71 33.32
N THR A 96 -54.22 -24.08 34.17
CA THR A 96 -54.11 -22.64 34.49
C THR A 96 -52.76 -22.30 35.13
N SER A 97 -52.26 -23.15 36.05
CA SER A 97 -50.94 -22.97 36.67
C SER A 97 -49.77 -23.02 35.67
N ARG A 98 -50.01 -23.53 34.45
CA ARG A 98 -49.04 -23.62 33.35
C ARG A 98 -49.20 -22.47 32.34
N GLY A 99 -50.01 -21.47 32.65
CA GLY A 99 -50.25 -20.31 31.79
C GLY A 99 -51.25 -20.55 30.66
N ILE A 100 -52.00 -21.67 30.70
CA ILE A 100 -53.02 -21.99 29.70
C ILE A 100 -54.33 -21.32 30.10
N ALA A 101 -54.96 -20.60 29.18
CA ALA A 101 -56.29 -20.06 29.40
C ALA A 101 -57.33 -21.20 29.30
N VAL A 102 -58.10 -21.43 30.36
CA VAL A 102 -59.06 -22.53 30.44
C VAL A 102 -60.49 -22.00 30.51
N ILE A 103 -61.41 -22.64 29.79
CA ILE A 103 -62.85 -22.46 30.00
C ILE A 103 -63.31 -23.57 30.97
N PRO A 104 -63.78 -23.20 32.19
CA PRO A 104 -64.15 -24.16 33.24
C PRO A 104 -65.28 -25.08 32.83
N GLU A 105 -65.26 -26.31 33.36
CA GLU A 105 -66.25 -27.34 33.10
C GLU A 105 -67.69 -26.86 33.38
N ARG A 106 -67.91 -26.13 34.47
CA ARG A 106 -69.22 -25.54 34.81
C ARG A 106 -69.81 -24.71 33.68
N THR A 107 -68.98 -23.92 32.99
CA THR A 107 -69.40 -23.09 31.85
C THR A 107 -69.83 -23.95 30.67
N THR A 108 -69.13 -25.07 30.46
CA THR A 108 -69.43 -26.03 29.41
C THR A 108 -70.69 -26.84 29.71
N VAL A 109 -70.93 -27.25 30.97
CA VAL A 109 -72.15 -27.95 31.43
C VAL A 109 -73.39 -27.07 31.30
N GLU A 110 -73.30 -25.80 31.74
CA GLU A 110 -74.39 -24.83 31.57
C GLU A 110 -74.75 -24.66 30.08
N ARG A 111 -73.74 -24.67 29.20
CA ARG A 111 -73.94 -24.61 27.77
C ARG A 111 -74.52 -25.91 27.19
N MET A 112 -74.08 -27.07 27.65
CA MET A 112 -74.65 -28.37 27.26
C MET A 112 -76.15 -28.47 27.58
N ARG A 113 -76.55 -27.99 28.77
CA ARG A 113 -77.96 -27.94 29.18
C ARG A 113 -78.77 -27.01 28.27
N ARG A 114 -78.23 -25.83 27.94
CA ARG A 114 -78.88 -24.86 27.03
C ARG A 114 -79.02 -25.42 25.61
N ASP A 115 -78.00 -26.12 25.12
CA ASP A 115 -77.94 -26.65 23.76
C ASP A 115 -78.56 -28.08 23.66
N LYS A 116 -79.16 -28.60 24.74
CA LYS A 116 -79.80 -29.93 24.84
C LYS A 116 -78.87 -31.10 24.44
N ILE A 117 -77.59 -31.01 24.76
CA ILE A 117 -76.59 -32.04 24.46
C ILE A 117 -76.59 -33.07 25.60
N SER A 118 -77.02 -34.31 25.32
CA SER A 118 -77.11 -35.39 26.31
C SER A 118 -75.93 -36.35 26.30
N SER A 119 -75.04 -36.29 25.30
CA SER A 119 -73.83 -37.12 25.21
C SER A 119 -72.67 -36.38 24.55
N LEU A 120 -71.45 -36.69 24.98
CA LEU A 120 -70.22 -36.10 24.45
C LEU A 120 -69.55 -37.05 23.44
N ASN A 121 -69.33 -36.52 22.24
CA ASN A 121 -68.56 -37.14 21.17
C ASN A 121 -67.66 -36.08 20.51
N ILE A 122 -66.84 -36.48 19.54
CA ILE A 122 -65.86 -35.58 18.91
C ILE A 122 -66.55 -34.36 18.28
N GLU A 123 -67.67 -34.55 17.61
CA GLU A 123 -68.41 -33.50 16.90
C GLU A 123 -69.06 -32.50 17.86
N THR A 124 -69.67 -33.00 18.93
CA THR A 124 -70.27 -32.16 19.98
C THR A 124 -69.20 -31.43 20.79
N ALA A 125 -68.08 -32.08 21.13
CA ALA A 125 -66.95 -31.45 21.81
C ALA A 125 -66.35 -30.30 20.99
N ARG A 126 -66.15 -30.52 19.68
CA ARG A 126 -65.66 -29.51 18.74
C ARG A 126 -66.62 -28.34 18.58
N SER A 127 -67.91 -28.63 18.41
CA SER A 127 -68.95 -27.59 18.29
C SER A 127 -69.04 -26.73 19.55
N MET A 128 -68.91 -27.34 20.74
CA MET A 128 -68.93 -26.60 22.01
C MET A 128 -67.70 -25.74 22.20
N ALA A 129 -66.49 -26.28 21.98
CA ALA A 129 -65.27 -25.49 22.05
C ALA A 129 -65.33 -24.29 21.10
N SER A 130 -65.79 -24.51 19.86
CA SER A 130 -66.01 -23.42 18.88
C SER A 130 -66.97 -22.35 19.40
N LYS A 131 -68.15 -22.74 19.90
CA LYS A 131 -69.17 -21.82 20.43
C LYS A 131 -68.72 -21.05 21.68
N LEU A 132 -67.74 -21.59 22.42
CA LEU A 132 -67.20 -20.99 23.64
C LEU A 132 -65.93 -20.15 23.37
N GLY A 133 -65.51 -20.03 22.11
CA GLY A 133 -64.27 -19.32 21.76
C GLY A 133 -63.02 -20.04 22.27
N ALA A 134 -63.08 -21.35 22.46
CA ALA A 134 -61.93 -22.20 22.76
C ALA A 134 -61.28 -22.65 21.45
N THR A 135 -59.96 -22.81 21.45
CA THR A 135 -59.20 -23.39 20.33
C THR A 135 -59.19 -24.93 20.37
N ALA A 136 -59.50 -25.53 21.53
CA ALA A 136 -59.66 -26.97 21.69
C ALA A 136 -60.61 -27.33 22.85
N ALA A 137 -61.13 -28.55 22.84
CA ALA A 137 -61.85 -29.19 23.95
C ALA A 137 -61.07 -30.37 24.51
N VAL A 138 -61.17 -30.60 25.81
CA VAL A 138 -60.72 -31.82 26.48
C VAL A 138 -61.90 -32.49 27.16
N TYR A 139 -62.13 -33.75 26.85
CA TYR A 139 -63.17 -34.57 27.48
C TYR A 139 -62.72 -36.02 27.56
N GLY A 140 -63.32 -36.83 28.42
CA GLY A 140 -62.87 -38.20 28.60
C GLY A 140 -63.68 -39.00 29.59
N SER A 141 -63.11 -40.12 30.02
CA SER A 141 -63.67 -40.95 31.08
C SER A 141 -62.63 -41.28 32.15
N TYR A 142 -63.08 -41.36 33.39
CA TYR A 142 -62.35 -41.98 34.50
C TYR A 142 -62.96 -43.35 34.75
N SER A 143 -62.15 -44.41 34.80
CA SER A 143 -62.64 -45.76 35.09
C SER A 143 -61.82 -46.39 36.21
N GLN A 144 -62.47 -46.98 37.22
CA GLN A 144 -61.78 -47.60 38.36
C GLN A 144 -62.24 -49.04 38.58
N VAL A 145 -61.28 -49.97 38.66
CA VAL A 145 -61.52 -51.40 38.92
C VAL A 145 -60.60 -51.85 40.04
N GLY A 146 -61.18 -52.13 41.22
CA GLY A 146 -60.40 -52.38 42.43
C GLY A 146 -59.57 -51.16 42.82
N ASN A 147 -58.25 -51.33 42.92
CA ASN A 147 -57.32 -50.27 43.29
C ASN A 147 -56.74 -49.51 42.08
N THR A 148 -56.91 -50.02 40.86
CA THR A 148 -56.38 -49.40 39.64
C THR A 148 -57.43 -48.48 39.01
N PHE A 149 -56.99 -47.32 38.52
CA PHE A 149 -57.84 -46.42 37.73
C PHE A 149 -57.13 -45.91 36.47
N SER A 150 -57.92 -45.59 35.44
CA SER A 150 -57.47 -44.91 34.21
C SER A 150 -58.24 -43.62 33.97
N ILE A 151 -57.56 -42.64 33.36
CA ILE A 151 -58.15 -41.45 32.77
C ILE A 151 -57.88 -41.49 31.27
N ASP A 152 -58.95 -41.72 30.51
CA ASP A 152 -58.97 -41.77 29.06
C ASP A 152 -59.50 -40.44 28.52
N ALA A 153 -58.60 -39.48 28.31
CA ALA A 153 -58.95 -38.16 27.79
C ALA A 153 -58.75 -38.07 26.27
N ARG A 154 -59.44 -37.12 25.64
CA ARG A 154 -59.28 -36.74 24.25
C ARG A 154 -59.13 -35.24 24.16
N TYR A 155 -58.04 -34.81 23.51
CA TYR A 155 -57.85 -33.44 23.07
C TYR A 155 -58.42 -33.30 21.66
N VAL A 156 -59.38 -32.39 21.49
CA VAL A 156 -60.12 -32.17 20.25
C VAL A 156 -59.96 -30.73 19.80
N GLU A 157 -59.29 -30.52 18.67
CA GLU A 157 -59.12 -29.18 18.11
C GLU A 157 -60.39 -28.66 17.42
N VAL A 158 -60.56 -27.34 17.45
CA VAL A 158 -61.61 -26.61 16.75
C VAL A 158 -61.17 -26.26 15.32
N GLY A 159 -62.01 -26.58 14.34
CA GLY A 159 -61.78 -26.34 12.91
C GLY A 159 -62.17 -27.54 12.03
N GLU A 160 -62.46 -27.31 10.75
CA GLU A 160 -62.62 -28.40 9.78
C GLU A 160 -61.31 -29.19 9.67
N GLY A 161 -61.36 -30.51 9.88
CA GLY A 161 -60.16 -31.36 9.90
C GLY A 161 -59.33 -31.32 11.19
N GLY A 162 -59.80 -30.66 12.27
CA GLY A 162 -59.08 -30.57 13.54
C GLY A 162 -58.66 -31.93 14.10
N LEU A 163 -57.44 -32.02 14.64
CA LEU A 163 -56.89 -33.28 15.12
C LEU A 163 -57.59 -33.74 16.41
N VAL A 164 -57.72 -35.05 16.56
CA VAL A 164 -58.19 -35.70 17.79
C VAL A 164 -57.05 -36.55 18.33
N ARG A 165 -56.55 -36.20 19.51
CA ARG A 165 -55.44 -36.91 20.14
C ARG A 165 -55.91 -37.59 21.43
N PRO A 166 -55.84 -38.93 21.53
CA PRO A 166 -56.11 -39.62 22.79
C PRO A 166 -54.96 -39.40 23.76
N ILE A 167 -55.28 -39.11 25.02
CA ILE A 167 -54.34 -38.91 26.12
C ILE A 167 -54.74 -39.86 27.25
N PHE A 168 -53.91 -40.87 27.48
CA PHE A 168 -54.15 -41.93 28.45
C PHE A 168 -53.23 -41.81 29.66
N VAL A 169 -53.79 -41.92 30.86
CA VAL A 169 -53.06 -41.99 32.13
C VAL A 169 -53.65 -43.09 32.99
N GLU A 170 -52.82 -43.96 33.56
CA GLU A 170 -53.24 -45.08 34.42
C GLU A 170 -52.40 -45.10 35.71
N LYS A 171 -53.03 -45.40 36.85
CA LYS A 171 -52.38 -45.55 38.16
C LYS A 171 -52.96 -46.74 38.92
N ASN A 172 -52.16 -47.30 39.82
CA ASN A 172 -52.49 -48.56 40.54
C ASN A 172 -52.98 -48.34 41.98
N ASP A 173 -53.08 -47.09 42.41
CA ASP A 173 -53.58 -46.69 43.73
C ASP A 173 -54.49 -45.45 43.61
N PRO A 174 -55.72 -45.45 44.16
CA PRO A 174 -56.61 -44.30 44.12
C PRO A 174 -56.04 -43.03 44.77
N LEU A 175 -55.06 -43.16 45.68
CA LEU A 175 -54.33 -42.02 46.27
C LEU A 175 -53.46 -41.27 45.23
N GLU A 176 -53.20 -41.86 44.05
CA GLU A 176 -52.40 -41.25 42.98
C GLU A 176 -53.22 -40.39 42.00
N LEU A 177 -54.47 -40.04 42.33
CA LEU A 177 -55.31 -39.18 41.48
C LEU A 177 -54.65 -37.84 41.16
N LEU A 178 -54.06 -37.17 42.15
CA LEU A 178 -53.35 -35.90 41.98
C LEU A 178 -52.15 -36.02 41.00
N PRO A 179 -51.21 -36.97 41.17
CA PRO A 179 -50.17 -37.26 40.19
C PRO A 179 -50.70 -37.58 38.78
N ALA A 180 -51.81 -38.31 38.66
CA ALA A 180 -52.40 -38.63 37.36
C ALA A 180 -52.92 -37.39 36.63
N VAL A 181 -53.58 -36.47 37.35
CA VAL A 181 -54.06 -35.20 36.78
C VAL A 181 -52.89 -34.29 36.38
N GLU A 182 -51.80 -34.28 37.14
CA GLU A 182 -50.58 -33.54 36.79
C GLU A 182 -49.94 -34.04 35.48
N GLU A 183 -49.89 -35.36 35.31
CA GLU A 183 -49.40 -36.01 34.10
C GLU A 183 -50.31 -35.72 32.90
N LEU A 184 -51.62 -35.81 33.09
CA LEU A 184 -52.62 -35.48 32.07
C LEU A 184 -52.50 -34.03 31.60
N ALA A 185 -52.41 -33.07 32.53
CA ALA A 185 -52.23 -31.66 32.22
C ALA A 185 -50.92 -31.38 31.46
N THR A 186 -49.84 -32.10 31.80
CA THR A 186 -48.54 -31.99 31.13
C THR A 186 -48.61 -32.48 29.69
N ARG A 187 -49.27 -33.61 29.43
CA ARG A 187 -49.47 -34.12 28.07
C ARG A 187 -50.34 -33.19 27.22
N ILE A 188 -51.40 -32.60 27.79
CA ILE A 188 -52.25 -31.60 27.11
C ILE A 188 -51.45 -30.35 26.75
N ASN A 189 -50.61 -29.83 27.65
CA ASN A 189 -49.77 -28.66 27.40
C ASN A 189 -48.78 -28.89 26.24
N ASN A 190 -48.20 -30.09 26.16
CA ASN A 190 -47.24 -30.42 25.10
C ASN A 190 -47.90 -30.47 23.71
N GLU A 191 -49.15 -30.94 23.61
CA GLU A 191 -49.90 -30.92 22.35
C GLU A 191 -50.20 -29.49 21.90
N MET A 192 -50.48 -28.56 22.83
CA MET A 192 -50.69 -27.16 22.45
C MET A 192 -49.43 -26.46 21.94
N LYS A 193 -48.27 -26.70 22.60
CA LYS A 193 -47.01 -26.06 22.22
C LYS A 193 -46.52 -26.44 20.82
N ARG A 194 -46.87 -27.63 20.32
CA ARG A 194 -46.53 -28.07 18.95
C ARG A 194 -47.09 -27.17 17.85
N ARG A 195 -48.17 -26.43 18.11
CA ARG A 195 -48.83 -25.53 17.16
C ARG A 195 -48.06 -24.22 16.92
N GLU A 196 -47.16 -23.84 17.83
CA GLU A 196 -46.42 -22.58 17.78
C GLU A 196 -45.01 -22.76 17.19
N LEU A 197 -44.61 -24.00 16.88
CA LEU A 197 -43.29 -24.34 16.36
C LEU A 197 -43.28 -24.34 14.83
N ILE A 198 -42.19 -23.82 14.27
CA ILE A 198 -41.93 -23.82 12.83
C ILE A 198 -41.51 -25.22 12.39
N ALA A 199 -42.33 -25.86 11.56
CA ALA A 199 -42.08 -27.18 11.01
C ALA A 199 -41.14 -27.14 9.79
N GLU A 200 -41.19 -26.05 9.03
CA GLU A 200 -40.47 -25.88 7.77
C GLU A 200 -40.34 -24.40 7.39
N VAL A 201 -39.21 -24.05 6.76
CA VAL A 201 -38.93 -22.73 6.20
C VAL A 201 -38.66 -22.90 4.71
N GLU A 202 -39.41 -22.20 3.87
CA GLU A 202 -39.31 -22.25 2.40
C GLU A 202 -39.02 -20.85 1.84
N VAL A 203 -38.25 -20.78 0.76
CA VAL A 203 -38.06 -19.55 -0.03
C VAL A 203 -38.65 -19.75 -1.42
N ARG A 204 -39.56 -18.86 -1.83
CA ARG A 204 -40.21 -18.88 -3.14
C ARG A 204 -39.84 -17.64 -3.95
N GLY A 205 -39.72 -17.81 -5.26
CA GLY A 205 -39.56 -16.70 -6.21
C GLY A 205 -38.12 -16.39 -6.63
N THR A 206 -37.14 -17.12 -6.10
CA THR A 206 -35.80 -17.18 -6.73
C THR A 206 -35.87 -17.95 -8.06
N ARG A 207 -35.09 -17.50 -9.03
CA ARG A 207 -35.00 -18.06 -10.38
C ARG A 207 -33.56 -18.39 -10.75
N ILE A 208 -32.62 -17.52 -10.41
CA ILE A 208 -31.20 -17.67 -10.73
C ILE A 208 -30.41 -17.89 -9.44
N LEU A 209 -30.73 -17.15 -8.38
CA LEU A 209 -30.15 -17.37 -7.06
C LEU A 209 -30.65 -18.68 -6.44
N ASP A 210 -29.76 -19.38 -5.76
CA ASP A 210 -30.13 -20.53 -4.95
C ASP A 210 -30.96 -20.06 -3.74
N PRO A 211 -32.12 -20.69 -3.44
CA PRO A 211 -32.89 -20.44 -2.22
C PRO A 211 -32.04 -20.39 -0.94
N ASP A 212 -30.97 -21.19 -0.87
CA ASP A 212 -30.07 -21.24 0.28
C ASP A 212 -29.37 -19.91 0.56
N VAL A 213 -29.17 -19.05 -0.45
CA VAL A 213 -28.60 -17.71 -0.28
C VAL A 213 -29.47 -16.85 0.64
N VAL A 214 -30.78 -17.01 0.55
CA VAL A 214 -31.76 -16.33 1.41
C VAL A 214 -31.81 -17.01 2.78
N LEU A 215 -31.82 -18.35 2.82
CA LEU A 215 -31.89 -19.13 4.06
C LEU A 215 -30.67 -18.92 4.97
N MET A 216 -29.47 -18.73 4.40
CA MET A 216 -28.26 -18.42 5.17
C MET A 216 -28.30 -17.04 5.84
N ARG A 217 -29.17 -16.13 5.37
CA ARG A 217 -29.26 -14.76 5.88
C ARG A 217 -30.28 -14.59 7.01
N VAL A 218 -31.21 -15.55 7.14
CA VAL A 218 -32.21 -15.59 8.21
C VAL A 218 -31.72 -16.48 9.37
N ASN A 219 -32.21 -16.18 10.57
CA ASN A 219 -31.86 -16.92 11.78
C ASN A 219 -32.92 -17.95 12.17
N THR A 220 -34.16 -17.77 11.71
CA THR A 220 -35.26 -18.68 11.95
C THR A 220 -35.04 -20.05 11.32
N ARG A 221 -35.19 -21.11 12.11
CA ARG A 221 -35.03 -22.51 11.69
C ARG A 221 -36.22 -23.36 12.09
N LYS A 222 -36.25 -24.56 11.50
CA LYS A 222 -37.16 -25.64 11.92
C LYS A 222 -36.97 -25.93 13.41
N GLY A 223 -38.08 -25.90 14.15
CA GLY A 223 -38.14 -26.13 15.60
C GLY A 223 -38.20 -24.86 16.44
N ASP A 224 -38.04 -23.67 15.85
CA ASP A 224 -38.15 -22.40 16.57
C ASP A 224 -39.61 -22.03 16.83
N VAL A 225 -39.84 -21.21 17.87
CA VAL A 225 -41.15 -20.59 18.13
C VAL A 225 -41.33 -19.40 17.19
N LEU A 226 -42.52 -19.24 16.60
CA LEU A 226 -42.82 -18.13 15.72
C LEU A 226 -42.77 -16.77 16.46
N ASP A 227 -41.87 -15.87 16.03
CA ASP A 227 -41.78 -14.48 16.49
C ASP A 227 -41.92 -13.52 15.30
N MET A 228 -43.00 -12.75 15.27
CA MET A 228 -43.30 -11.81 14.19
C MET A 228 -42.31 -10.65 14.10
N ASN A 229 -41.75 -10.18 15.23
CA ASN A 229 -40.76 -9.10 15.21
C ASN A 229 -39.42 -9.58 14.63
N ALA A 230 -39.08 -10.85 14.88
CA ALA A 230 -37.91 -11.49 14.27
C ALA A 230 -38.08 -11.61 12.75
N ILE A 231 -39.27 -11.98 12.27
CA ILE A 231 -39.59 -12.09 10.84
C ILE A 231 -39.49 -10.75 10.12
N ASP A 232 -40.03 -9.67 10.69
CA ASP A 232 -39.91 -8.32 10.08
C ASP A 232 -38.44 -7.89 9.94
N THR A 233 -37.62 -8.19 10.95
CA THR A 233 -36.18 -7.93 10.93
C THR A 233 -35.49 -8.76 9.85
N GLU A 234 -35.93 -10.00 9.62
CA GLU A 234 -35.39 -10.90 8.61
C GLU A 234 -35.80 -10.53 7.19
N VAL A 235 -37.06 -10.14 6.97
CA VAL A 235 -37.52 -9.57 5.68
C VAL A 235 -36.64 -8.38 5.31
N LYS A 236 -36.34 -7.50 6.26
CA LYS A 236 -35.40 -6.39 6.04
C LYS A 236 -33.98 -6.88 5.71
N LYS A 237 -33.47 -7.89 6.41
CA LYS A 237 -32.14 -8.48 6.11
C LYS A 237 -32.07 -9.09 4.71
N ILE A 238 -33.14 -9.72 4.24
CA ILE A 238 -33.24 -10.29 2.88
C ILE A 238 -33.30 -9.16 1.85
N TRP A 239 -34.11 -8.13 2.07
CA TRP A 239 -34.13 -6.92 1.24
C TRP A 239 -32.74 -6.30 1.14
N ASP A 240 -32.03 -6.23 2.26
CA ASP A 240 -30.67 -5.70 2.36
C ASP A 240 -29.62 -6.50 1.59
N LEU A 241 -29.94 -7.71 1.09
CA LEU A 241 -29.07 -8.42 0.15
C LEU A 241 -28.97 -7.69 -1.20
N GLY A 242 -29.95 -6.86 -1.56
CA GLY A 242 -29.92 -6.00 -2.76
C GLY A 242 -30.31 -6.67 -4.08
N TYR A 243 -30.51 -8.00 -4.08
CA TYR A 243 -30.86 -8.80 -5.27
C TYR A 243 -32.36 -8.88 -5.57
N PHE A 244 -33.21 -8.37 -4.68
CA PHE A 244 -34.67 -8.52 -4.78
C PHE A 244 -35.33 -7.15 -4.92
N SER A 245 -36.38 -7.06 -5.73
CA SER A 245 -37.23 -5.86 -5.88
C SER A 245 -38.44 -5.87 -4.96
N ASP A 246 -38.79 -7.03 -4.39
CA ASP A 246 -39.84 -7.23 -3.41
C ASP A 246 -39.49 -8.41 -2.50
N VAL A 247 -39.82 -8.31 -1.21
CA VAL A 247 -39.60 -9.35 -0.19
C VAL A 247 -40.78 -9.34 0.77
N SER A 248 -41.42 -10.49 0.96
CA SER A 248 -42.49 -10.68 1.93
C SER A 248 -42.37 -12.03 2.63
N ALA A 249 -43.05 -12.20 3.76
CA ALA A 249 -43.13 -13.46 4.49
C ALA A 249 -44.59 -13.80 4.79
N SER A 250 -44.94 -15.08 4.65
CA SER A 250 -46.26 -15.61 5.01
C SER A 250 -46.13 -16.88 5.83
N VAL A 251 -47.14 -17.18 6.65
CA VAL A 251 -47.19 -18.38 7.49
C VAL A 251 -48.41 -19.21 7.12
N GLU A 252 -48.18 -20.48 6.80
CA GLU A 252 -49.21 -21.46 6.46
C GLU A 252 -49.29 -22.55 7.56
N PRO A 253 -50.47 -22.93 8.08
CA PRO A 253 -50.58 -24.03 9.05
C PRO A 253 -50.32 -25.39 8.39
N LYS A 254 -49.55 -26.27 9.04
CA LYS A 254 -49.35 -27.69 8.66
C LYS A 254 -49.69 -28.64 9.83
N PRO A 255 -49.98 -29.92 9.57
CA PRO A 255 -50.28 -30.91 10.61
C PRO A 255 -49.18 -31.09 11.68
N ASP A 256 -47.92 -30.78 11.32
CA ASP A 256 -46.73 -30.95 12.17
C ASP A 256 -46.16 -29.61 12.69
N GLY A 257 -46.86 -28.48 12.51
CA GLY A 257 -46.44 -27.14 12.97
C GLY A 257 -46.72 -26.02 11.94
N LEU A 258 -45.93 -24.94 11.96
CA LEU A 258 -46.08 -23.79 11.06
C LEU A 258 -45.11 -23.86 9.87
N HIS A 259 -45.57 -23.47 8.68
CA HIS A 259 -44.77 -23.38 7.47
C HIS A 259 -44.51 -21.91 7.14
N LEU A 260 -43.27 -21.46 7.33
CA LEU A 260 -42.85 -20.08 7.07
C LEU A 260 -42.32 -19.97 5.64
N VAL A 261 -42.92 -19.11 4.82
CA VAL A 261 -42.56 -18.93 3.42
C VAL A 261 -42.09 -17.50 3.19
N TYR A 262 -40.82 -17.33 2.83
CA TYR A 262 -40.32 -16.04 2.32
C TYR A 262 -40.54 -15.99 0.81
N THR A 263 -41.35 -15.04 0.34
CA THR A 263 -41.58 -14.81 -1.08
C THR A 263 -40.74 -13.62 -1.54
N VAL A 264 -39.88 -13.83 -2.53
CA VAL A 264 -38.99 -12.82 -3.08
C VAL A 264 -39.23 -12.61 -4.57
N GLN A 265 -39.07 -11.37 -5.04
CA GLN A 265 -39.03 -11.05 -6.46
C GLN A 265 -37.59 -10.75 -6.88
N GLU A 266 -36.92 -11.71 -7.52
CA GLU A 266 -35.54 -11.57 -7.96
C GLU A 266 -35.38 -10.56 -9.09
N LYS A 267 -34.36 -9.71 -9.00
CA LYS A 267 -33.94 -8.77 -10.05
C LYS A 267 -33.36 -9.52 -11.26
N PRO A 268 -33.37 -8.93 -12.46
CA PRO A 268 -32.93 -9.63 -13.67
C PRO A 268 -31.41 -9.92 -13.67
N ARG A 269 -31.04 -10.97 -14.42
CA ARG A 269 -29.65 -11.23 -14.80
C ARG A 269 -29.16 -10.19 -15.81
N ILE A 270 -27.94 -9.70 -15.62
CA ILE A 270 -27.29 -8.77 -16.54
C ILE A 270 -26.79 -9.56 -17.75
N GLU A 271 -27.38 -9.32 -18.92
CA GLU A 271 -26.98 -9.99 -20.18
C GLU A 271 -25.88 -9.22 -20.92
N SER A 272 -25.90 -7.90 -20.81
CA SER A 272 -24.92 -6.99 -21.37
C SER A 272 -24.93 -5.68 -20.61
N ILE A 273 -23.78 -5.02 -20.55
CA ILE A 273 -23.66 -3.64 -20.05
C ILE A 273 -23.34 -2.76 -21.25
N VAL A 274 -24.13 -1.70 -21.44
CA VAL A 274 -23.99 -0.75 -22.55
C VAL A 274 -23.73 0.63 -21.96
N VAL A 275 -22.72 1.32 -22.48
CA VAL A 275 -22.42 2.71 -22.11
C VAL A 275 -22.86 3.61 -23.27
N GLU A 276 -23.65 4.63 -22.96
CA GLU A 276 -24.15 5.63 -23.91
C GLU A 276 -23.73 7.04 -23.47
N GLY A 277 -23.44 7.92 -24.42
CA GLY A 277 -23.12 9.34 -24.13
C GLY A 277 -21.65 9.63 -23.78
N ASN A 278 -20.80 8.60 -23.79
CA ASN A 278 -19.36 8.75 -23.65
C ASN A 278 -18.73 9.23 -24.98
N ASN A 279 -17.99 10.34 -24.96
CA ASN A 279 -17.38 10.95 -26.14
C ASN A 279 -15.85 10.99 -26.01
N ASP A 280 -15.35 11.60 -24.92
CA ASP A 280 -13.93 11.73 -24.64
C ASP A 280 -13.41 10.61 -23.72
N ILE A 281 -14.30 9.95 -22.97
CA ILE A 281 -13.95 8.85 -22.07
C ILE A 281 -14.27 7.52 -22.76
N ASP A 282 -13.27 6.68 -22.92
CA ASP A 282 -13.45 5.34 -23.47
C ASP A 282 -14.39 4.50 -22.60
N ALA A 283 -15.34 3.80 -23.25
CA ALA A 283 -16.31 2.95 -22.56
C ALA A 283 -15.63 1.82 -21.77
N ASP A 284 -14.49 1.32 -22.24
CA ASP A 284 -13.72 0.27 -21.57
C ASP A 284 -13.19 0.73 -20.21
N ASP A 285 -12.80 2.01 -20.07
CA ASP A 285 -12.33 2.56 -18.79
C ASP A 285 -13.48 2.65 -17.77
N ILE A 286 -14.68 2.96 -18.24
CA ILE A 286 -15.90 2.99 -17.41
C ILE A 286 -16.23 1.58 -16.95
N LEU A 287 -16.23 0.60 -17.86
CA LEU A 287 -16.52 -0.79 -17.57
C LEU A 287 -15.46 -1.43 -16.66
N ALA A 288 -14.19 -1.08 -16.83
CA ALA A 288 -13.09 -1.58 -16.00
C ALA A 288 -13.18 -1.13 -14.54
N ALA A 289 -13.78 0.03 -14.27
CA ALA A 289 -14.00 0.53 -12.91
C ALA A 289 -15.17 -0.16 -12.18
N MET A 290 -16.04 -0.86 -12.93
CA MET A 290 -17.21 -1.52 -12.37
C MET A 290 -16.90 -2.90 -11.80
N SER A 291 -17.60 -3.22 -10.72
CA SER A 291 -17.60 -4.54 -10.08
C SER A 291 -18.71 -5.42 -10.64
N THR A 292 -19.80 -4.80 -11.09
CA THR A 292 -20.94 -5.43 -11.77
C THR A 292 -20.48 -6.01 -13.10
N ARG A 293 -20.79 -7.29 -13.32
CA ARG A 293 -20.36 -8.02 -14.52
C ARG A 293 -21.54 -8.63 -15.26
N THR A 294 -21.37 -8.75 -16.57
CA THR A 294 -22.24 -9.57 -17.42
C THR A 294 -22.33 -11.00 -16.87
N GLY A 295 -23.54 -11.53 -16.79
CA GLY A 295 -23.87 -12.86 -16.31
C GLY A 295 -24.27 -12.92 -14.84
N ALA A 296 -24.06 -11.87 -14.04
CA ALA A 296 -24.48 -11.78 -12.65
C ALA A 296 -25.95 -11.32 -12.50
N VAL A 297 -26.55 -11.58 -11.34
CA VAL A 297 -27.84 -11.01 -10.95
C VAL A 297 -27.63 -9.57 -10.52
N LEU A 298 -28.49 -8.65 -10.98
CA LEU A 298 -28.37 -7.24 -10.66
C LEU A 298 -28.48 -7.01 -9.14
N ASN A 299 -27.47 -6.34 -8.59
CA ASN A 299 -27.46 -5.89 -7.20
C ASN A 299 -27.41 -4.37 -7.15
N GLU A 300 -28.42 -3.74 -6.56
CA GLU A 300 -28.51 -2.27 -6.51
C GLU A 300 -27.46 -1.62 -5.63
N LYS A 301 -27.03 -2.29 -4.55
CA LYS A 301 -25.98 -1.77 -3.67
C LYS A 301 -24.65 -1.75 -4.41
N LEU A 302 -24.32 -2.85 -5.08
CA LEU A 302 -23.13 -2.94 -5.92
C LEU A 302 -23.16 -1.93 -7.07
N LEU A 303 -24.32 -1.76 -7.71
CA LEU A 303 -24.46 -0.79 -8.80
C LEU A 303 -24.28 0.65 -8.28
N ALA A 304 -24.83 0.99 -7.11
CA ALA A 304 -24.63 2.31 -6.51
C ALA A 304 -23.14 2.59 -6.23
N GLU A 305 -22.40 1.59 -5.73
CA GLU A 305 -20.95 1.68 -5.56
C GLU A 305 -20.22 1.86 -6.90
N ASP A 306 -20.62 1.11 -7.94
CA ASP A 306 -20.03 1.23 -9.27
C ASP A 306 -20.27 2.61 -9.90
N LEU A 307 -21.46 3.20 -9.70
CA LEU A 307 -21.75 4.56 -10.17
C LEU A 307 -20.85 5.61 -9.48
N LEU A 308 -20.46 5.40 -8.22
CA LEU A 308 -19.48 6.25 -7.54
C LEU A 308 -18.08 6.08 -8.16
N LYS A 309 -17.64 4.84 -8.41
CA LYS A 309 -16.36 4.55 -9.07
C LYS A 309 -16.27 5.15 -10.46
N ILE A 310 -17.36 5.11 -11.23
CA ILE A 310 -17.42 5.74 -12.55
C ILE A 310 -17.26 7.27 -12.44
N ARG A 311 -17.91 7.92 -11.47
CA ARG A 311 -17.71 9.37 -11.22
C ARG A 311 -16.27 9.68 -10.81
N GLU A 312 -15.62 8.80 -10.05
CA GLU A 312 -14.18 8.95 -9.74
C GLU A 312 -13.30 8.85 -11.00
N VAL A 313 -13.62 7.95 -11.94
CA VAL A 313 -12.93 7.89 -13.24
C VAL A 313 -13.08 9.21 -14.00
N PHE A 314 -14.28 9.79 -14.02
CA PHE A 314 -14.53 11.08 -14.67
C PHE A 314 -13.68 12.18 -14.02
N ARG A 315 -13.69 12.27 -12.68
CA ARG A 315 -12.88 13.22 -11.90
C ARG A 315 -11.39 13.07 -12.18
N LYS A 316 -10.86 11.84 -12.18
CA LYS A 316 -9.44 11.56 -12.52
C LYS A 316 -9.07 12.03 -13.93
N LYS A 317 -10.01 11.97 -14.87
CA LYS A 317 -9.83 12.47 -16.24
C LYS A 317 -10.11 13.96 -16.40
N GLY A 318 -10.49 14.68 -15.32
CA GLY A 318 -10.75 16.12 -15.30
C GLY A 318 -12.21 16.52 -15.52
N TYR A 319 -13.15 15.57 -15.52
CA TYR A 319 -14.57 15.77 -15.75
C TYR A 319 -15.36 15.75 -14.42
N TYR A 320 -15.24 16.83 -13.64
CA TYR A 320 -15.78 16.89 -12.27
C TYR A 320 -17.30 17.04 -12.19
N LEU A 321 -17.90 17.65 -13.21
CA LEU A 321 -19.35 17.82 -13.33
C LEU A 321 -20.01 16.63 -14.07
N GLY A 322 -19.24 15.57 -14.32
CA GLY A 322 -19.72 14.40 -15.04
C GLY A 322 -20.75 13.62 -14.24
N THR A 323 -21.87 13.27 -14.87
CA THR A 323 -22.92 12.46 -14.25
C THR A 323 -23.08 11.13 -14.98
N VAL A 324 -23.53 10.13 -14.22
CA VAL A 324 -23.88 8.81 -14.75
C VAL A 324 -25.22 8.40 -14.16
N GLU A 325 -26.12 8.03 -15.05
CA GLU A 325 -27.44 7.48 -14.77
C GLU A 325 -27.50 6.03 -15.26
N HIS A 326 -28.42 5.25 -14.72
CA HIS A 326 -28.61 3.87 -15.16
C HIS A 326 -30.08 3.58 -15.44
N ARG A 327 -30.32 2.73 -16.43
CA ARG A 327 -31.62 2.09 -16.66
C ARG A 327 -31.44 0.61 -16.99
N THR A 328 -32.49 -0.17 -16.82
CA THR A 328 -32.51 -1.59 -17.19
C THR A 328 -33.50 -1.83 -18.30
N ASP A 329 -33.01 -2.37 -19.41
CA ASP A 329 -33.83 -2.70 -20.57
C ASP A 329 -34.11 -4.22 -20.53
N ALA A 330 -35.27 -4.58 -20.00
CA ALA A 330 -35.70 -5.97 -19.84
C ALA A 330 -35.81 -6.70 -21.18
N ARG A 331 -35.28 -7.93 -21.26
CA ARG A 331 -35.41 -8.81 -22.41
C ARG A 331 -36.65 -9.70 -22.28
N GLN A 332 -37.04 -10.36 -23.38
CA GLN A 332 -38.25 -11.19 -23.39
C GLN A 332 -38.22 -12.24 -22.26
N GLY A 333 -39.28 -12.26 -21.43
CA GLY A 333 -39.40 -13.14 -20.26
C GLY A 333 -38.95 -12.52 -18.93
N GLY A 334 -38.35 -11.33 -18.92
CA GLY A 334 -38.05 -10.53 -17.71
C GLY A 334 -37.00 -11.12 -16.77
N ALA A 335 -36.43 -12.28 -17.08
CA ALA A 335 -35.36 -12.92 -16.30
C ALA A 335 -33.95 -12.37 -16.63
N SER A 336 -33.79 -11.70 -17.78
CA SER A 336 -32.56 -10.99 -18.14
C SER A 336 -32.85 -9.55 -18.59
N ALA A 337 -31.87 -8.67 -18.42
CA ALA A 337 -31.92 -7.28 -18.84
C ALA A 337 -30.54 -6.80 -19.34
N ALA A 338 -30.54 -5.81 -20.23
CA ALA A 338 -29.35 -5.03 -20.51
C ALA A 338 -29.27 -3.87 -19.50
N LEU A 339 -28.12 -3.70 -18.85
CA LEU A 339 -27.84 -2.54 -18.02
C LEU A 339 -27.29 -1.43 -18.91
N VAL A 340 -28.03 -0.34 -19.04
CA VAL A 340 -27.60 0.81 -19.84
C VAL A 340 -27.15 1.92 -18.90
N LEU A 341 -25.92 2.35 -19.05
CA LEU A 341 -25.32 3.47 -18.34
C LEU A 341 -25.30 4.68 -19.26
N THR A 342 -26.08 5.69 -18.93
CA THR A 342 -26.11 6.96 -19.66
C THR A 342 -25.16 7.93 -18.98
N VAL A 343 -24.14 8.36 -19.72
CA VAL A 343 -23.07 9.21 -19.23
C VAL A 343 -23.20 10.60 -19.81
N HIS A 344 -23.00 11.61 -18.97
CA HIS A 344 -22.84 12.99 -19.37
C HIS A 344 -21.51 13.50 -18.81
N GLU A 345 -20.47 13.57 -19.63
CA GLU A 345 -19.10 13.87 -19.19
C GLU A 345 -18.95 15.33 -18.71
N GLY A 346 -19.66 16.27 -19.33
CA GLY A 346 -19.48 17.71 -19.07
C GLY A 346 -18.15 18.24 -19.63
N ASN A 347 -17.78 19.47 -19.27
CA ASN A 347 -16.52 20.07 -19.70
C ASN A 347 -15.36 19.58 -18.84
N LYS A 348 -14.19 19.39 -19.47
CA LYS A 348 -12.95 19.13 -18.76
C LYS A 348 -12.47 20.41 -18.07
N LEU A 349 -12.38 20.38 -16.75
CA LEU A 349 -11.96 21.53 -15.93
C LEU A 349 -10.58 21.28 -15.33
N TYR A 350 -9.84 22.36 -15.09
CA TYR A 350 -8.56 22.35 -14.41
C TYR A 350 -8.55 23.41 -13.31
N ILE A 351 -7.68 23.25 -12.32
CA ILE A 351 -7.46 24.25 -11.28
C ILE A 351 -6.89 25.50 -11.94
N LYS A 352 -7.69 26.57 -11.90
CA LYS A 352 -7.39 27.89 -12.45
C LYS A 352 -6.73 28.76 -11.39
N ASP A 353 -7.18 28.66 -10.14
CA ASP A 353 -6.69 29.47 -9.02
C ASP A 353 -6.83 28.70 -7.71
N VAL A 354 -5.89 28.93 -6.79
CA VAL A 354 -5.93 28.44 -5.41
C VAL A 354 -5.70 29.63 -4.48
N ARG A 355 -6.66 29.96 -3.62
CA ARG A 355 -6.62 31.14 -2.76
C ARG A 355 -6.54 30.75 -1.31
N VAL A 356 -5.80 31.52 -0.53
CA VAL A 356 -5.81 31.42 0.93
C VAL A 356 -6.35 32.73 1.48
N GLU A 357 -7.64 32.74 1.83
CA GLU A 357 -8.32 33.94 2.31
C GLU A 357 -8.08 34.15 3.80
N GLY A 358 -7.67 35.35 4.19
CA GLY A 358 -7.40 35.70 5.60
C GLY A 358 -5.92 35.83 5.93
N VAL A 359 -5.02 35.69 4.94
CA VAL A 359 -3.59 35.95 5.08
C VAL A 359 -3.36 37.45 5.35
N LYS A 360 -2.64 37.79 6.43
CA LYS A 360 -2.33 39.18 6.81
C LYS A 360 -0.85 39.38 7.16
N GLN A 361 -0.27 38.46 7.94
CA GLN A 361 1.08 38.60 8.48
C GLN A 361 2.14 37.85 7.67
N LEU A 362 1.76 36.85 6.89
CA LEU A 362 2.64 36.10 5.99
C LEU A 362 2.35 36.44 4.52
N SER A 363 3.21 35.98 3.61
CA SER A 363 2.98 36.10 2.17
C SER A 363 2.06 34.96 1.71
N GLU A 364 0.94 35.30 1.04
CA GLU A 364 0.05 34.29 0.47
C GLU A 364 0.78 33.38 -0.53
N GLY A 365 1.74 33.94 -1.28
CA GLY A 365 2.55 33.17 -2.23
C GLY A 365 3.43 32.11 -1.56
N ASP A 366 3.95 32.39 -0.36
CA ASP A 366 4.75 31.43 0.39
C ASP A 366 3.86 30.31 0.94
N VAL A 367 2.66 30.65 1.44
CA VAL A 367 1.67 29.67 1.90
C VAL A 367 1.20 28.78 0.74
N LYS A 368 0.89 29.38 -0.42
CA LYS A 368 0.53 28.64 -1.65
C LYS A 368 1.65 27.72 -2.12
N GLY A 369 2.92 28.06 -1.84
CA GLY A 369 4.08 27.25 -2.17
C GLY A 369 4.09 25.86 -1.53
N GLU A 370 3.49 25.75 -0.34
CA GLU A 370 3.41 24.50 0.46
C GLU A 370 2.28 23.56 0.02
N LEU A 371 1.35 24.04 -0.82
CA LEU A 371 0.19 23.27 -1.28
C LEU A 371 0.58 22.23 -2.34
N PHE A 372 -0.09 21.09 -2.29
CA PHE A 372 -0.02 20.08 -3.34
C PHE A 372 -0.85 20.46 -4.55
N LEU A 373 -2.06 20.94 -4.32
CA LEU A 373 -2.95 21.40 -5.38
C LEU A 373 -2.43 22.73 -5.92
N LYS A 374 -2.03 22.70 -7.18
CA LYS A 374 -1.45 23.85 -7.87
C LYS A 374 -2.24 24.18 -9.12
N GLU A 375 -2.22 25.47 -9.46
CA GLU A 375 -2.75 26.00 -10.70
C GLU A 375 -2.13 25.32 -11.92
N ARG A 376 -2.90 25.23 -13.00
CA ARG A 376 -2.41 24.70 -14.27
C ARG A 376 -1.41 25.68 -14.91
N GLY A 377 -0.11 25.43 -14.68
CA GLY A 377 0.99 26.08 -15.39
C GLY A 377 1.36 25.43 -16.74
N TRP A 378 2.27 26.05 -17.49
CA TRP A 378 2.77 25.56 -18.78
C TRP A 378 3.56 24.23 -18.69
N LEU A 379 4.06 23.86 -17.51
CA LEU A 379 4.73 22.57 -17.23
C LEU A 379 3.77 21.47 -16.73
N SER A 380 2.47 21.77 -16.58
CA SER A 380 1.48 20.84 -16.01
C SER A 380 1.34 19.51 -16.75
N TRP A 381 1.71 19.49 -18.03
CA TRP A 381 1.73 18.26 -18.83
C TRP A 381 2.85 17.28 -18.42
N ILE A 382 3.91 17.76 -17.76
CA ILE A 382 4.99 16.95 -17.17
C ILE A 382 4.69 16.69 -15.70
N THR A 383 4.36 17.72 -14.94
CA THR A 383 4.22 17.65 -13.47
C THR A 383 2.90 17.04 -13.01
N GLY A 384 1.89 16.92 -13.87
CA GLY A 384 0.55 16.47 -13.51
C GLY A 384 -0.27 17.48 -12.68
N THR A 385 0.23 18.70 -12.51
CA THR A 385 -0.45 19.77 -11.74
C THR A 385 -1.68 20.33 -12.47
N GLY A 386 -2.57 21.00 -11.75
CA GLY A 386 -3.79 21.58 -12.32
C GLY A 386 -5.00 20.64 -12.35
N VAL A 387 -4.89 19.41 -11.83
CA VAL A 387 -6.01 18.47 -11.64
C VAL A 387 -6.41 18.51 -10.17
N LEU A 388 -7.69 18.73 -9.88
CA LEU A 388 -8.24 18.66 -8.53
C LEU A 388 -8.29 17.21 -8.06
N GLN A 389 -7.68 16.95 -6.90
CA GLN A 389 -7.84 15.73 -6.13
C GLN A 389 -8.52 16.14 -4.83
N GLU A 390 -9.79 15.78 -4.66
CA GLU A 390 -10.59 16.20 -3.51
C GLU A 390 -9.98 15.72 -2.19
N GLU A 391 -9.36 14.53 -2.20
CA GLU A 391 -8.68 13.95 -1.03
C GLU A 391 -7.47 14.77 -0.58
N MET A 392 -6.90 15.59 -1.48
CA MET A 392 -5.75 16.45 -1.16
C MET A 392 -6.16 17.78 -0.54
N LEU A 393 -7.45 18.14 -0.55
CA LEU A 393 -7.94 19.40 0.05
C LEU A 393 -7.68 19.41 1.56
N ASP A 394 -8.00 18.31 2.26
CA ASP A 394 -7.76 18.19 3.70
C ASP A 394 -6.27 18.17 4.04
N ARG A 395 -5.47 17.50 3.20
CA ARG A 395 -4.01 17.49 3.32
C ARG A 395 -3.41 18.88 3.14
N ASP A 396 -3.90 19.64 2.18
CA ASP A 396 -3.46 21.02 1.91
C ASP A 396 -3.91 21.97 3.03
N ALA A 397 -5.12 21.83 3.55
CA ALA A 397 -5.58 22.57 4.73
C ALA A 397 -4.68 22.31 5.96
N ALA A 398 -4.31 21.04 6.20
CA ALA A 398 -3.37 20.68 7.25
C ALA A 398 -1.96 21.25 7.00
N ALA A 399 -1.49 21.26 5.74
CA ALA A 399 -0.20 21.83 5.37
C ALA A 399 -0.14 23.35 5.63
N ILE A 400 -1.22 24.09 5.32
CA ILE A 400 -1.36 25.50 5.69
C ILE A 400 -1.23 25.65 7.21
N GLY A 401 -2.04 24.91 7.97
CA GLY A 401 -2.01 24.95 9.44
C GLY A 401 -0.60 24.71 10.00
N GLN A 402 0.09 23.67 9.49
CA GLN A 402 1.44 23.34 9.89
C GLN A 402 2.46 24.43 9.52
N TYR A 403 2.37 25.00 8.31
CA TYR A 403 3.23 26.11 7.89
C TYR A 403 3.08 27.32 8.82
N TYR A 404 1.84 27.67 9.18
CA TYR A 404 1.55 28.75 10.13
C TYR A 404 2.08 28.44 11.54
N MET A 405 1.84 27.24 12.07
CA MET A 405 2.39 26.81 13.37
C MET A 405 3.93 26.79 13.37
N ASN A 406 4.56 26.46 12.24
CA ASN A 406 6.01 26.52 12.06
C ASN A 406 6.57 27.94 12.01
N ASN A 407 5.72 28.93 11.75
CA ASN A 407 6.06 30.35 11.69
C ASN A 407 5.54 31.16 12.90
N GLY A 408 5.03 30.49 13.93
CA GLY A 408 4.69 31.10 15.23
C GLY A 408 3.21 31.31 15.49
N PHE A 409 2.31 30.82 14.65
CA PHE A 409 0.87 31.01 14.80
C PHE A 409 0.23 29.78 15.46
N LEU A 410 0.14 29.78 16.80
CA LEU A 410 -0.41 28.64 17.56
C LEU A 410 -1.94 28.54 17.47
N ASP A 411 -2.61 29.66 17.18
CA ASP A 411 -4.08 29.78 17.14
C ASP A 411 -4.65 29.71 15.72
N ILE A 412 -3.84 29.30 14.74
CA ILE A 412 -4.28 29.16 13.36
C ILE A 412 -5.49 28.23 13.28
N ALA A 413 -6.55 28.72 12.66
CA ALA A 413 -7.70 27.91 12.27
C ALA A 413 -7.84 27.92 10.75
N VAL A 414 -7.83 26.74 10.14
CA VAL A 414 -8.08 26.55 8.70
C VAL A 414 -9.47 25.97 8.54
N GLY A 415 -10.35 26.66 7.83
CA GLY A 415 -11.69 26.18 7.51
C GLY A 415 -11.69 25.19 6.34
N ALA A 416 -12.82 24.51 6.14
CA ALA A 416 -12.98 23.61 5.01
C ALA A 416 -12.81 24.36 3.68
N ALA A 417 -12.08 23.73 2.75
CA ALA A 417 -11.85 24.29 1.43
C ALA A 417 -13.18 24.45 0.68
N LYS A 418 -13.38 25.61 0.06
CA LYS A 418 -14.49 25.86 -0.87
C LYS A 418 -14.01 25.61 -2.29
N VAL A 419 -14.72 24.77 -3.04
CA VAL A 419 -14.41 24.45 -4.43
C VAL A 419 -15.51 25.01 -5.31
N ASP A 420 -15.18 26.04 -6.09
CA ASP A 420 -16.08 26.66 -7.03
C ASP A 420 -15.76 26.16 -8.45
N TYR A 421 -16.78 25.58 -9.10
CA TYR A 421 -16.70 25.09 -10.48
C TYR A 421 -17.22 26.17 -11.43
N GLU A 422 -16.32 26.91 -12.07
CA GLU A 422 -16.62 27.94 -13.07
C GLU A 422 -16.65 27.33 -14.49
N GLU A 423 -17.15 28.07 -15.49
CA GLU A 423 -17.18 27.61 -16.88
C GLU A 423 -15.77 27.37 -17.47
N ASP A 424 -14.77 28.10 -16.99
CA ASP A 424 -13.39 28.09 -17.51
C ASP A 424 -12.36 27.43 -16.57
N GLY A 425 -12.79 26.90 -15.41
CA GLY A 425 -11.89 26.20 -14.50
C GLY A 425 -12.43 26.04 -13.07
N ILE A 426 -11.57 25.56 -12.18
CA ILE A 426 -11.87 25.34 -10.76
C ILE A 426 -11.11 26.36 -9.93
N VAL A 427 -11.80 27.02 -9.00
CA VAL A 427 -11.21 27.89 -7.99
C VAL A 427 -11.33 27.23 -6.62
N ILE A 428 -10.20 27.06 -5.94
CA ILE A 428 -10.16 26.47 -4.59
C ILE A 428 -9.84 27.58 -3.60
N THR A 429 -10.64 27.74 -2.55
CA THR A 429 -10.45 28.78 -1.54
C THR A 429 -10.34 28.17 -0.15
N PHE A 430 -9.21 28.40 0.52
CA PHE A 430 -8.95 28.02 1.91
C PHE A 430 -9.13 29.22 2.83
N PRO A 431 -10.25 29.32 3.58
CA PRO A 431 -10.44 30.38 4.56
C PRO A 431 -9.61 30.09 5.81
N ILE A 432 -8.83 31.07 6.27
CA ILE A 432 -8.01 30.98 7.48
C ILE A 432 -8.28 32.11 8.46
N ASN A 433 -8.05 31.83 9.74
CA ASN A 433 -7.87 32.83 10.79
C ASN A 433 -6.48 32.63 11.40
N GLU A 434 -5.53 33.50 11.05
CA GLU A 434 -4.12 33.38 11.44
C GLU A 434 -3.91 33.37 12.95
N GLY A 435 -4.73 34.12 13.70
CA GLY A 435 -4.50 34.36 15.12
C GLY A 435 -3.27 35.25 15.38
N GLU A 436 -2.82 35.24 16.63
CA GLU A 436 -1.62 35.97 17.06
C GLU A 436 -0.34 35.18 16.72
N ARG A 437 0.75 35.91 16.46
CA ARG A 437 2.06 35.34 16.20
C ARG A 437 2.91 35.40 17.46
N TYR A 438 3.48 34.25 17.86
CA TYR A 438 4.21 34.09 19.11
C TYR A 438 5.71 33.95 18.90
N ARG A 439 6.50 34.72 19.66
CA ARG A 439 7.94 34.52 19.85
C ARG A 439 8.21 33.45 20.89
N VAL A 440 9.34 32.77 20.79
CA VAL A 440 9.77 31.83 21.82
C VAL A 440 10.23 32.62 23.04
N GLY A 441 9.65 32.29 24.19
CA GLY A 441 10.02 32.83 25.49
C GLY A 441 11.08 31.96 26.17
N GLU A 442 10.81 31.47 27.35
CA GLU A 442 11.69 30.58 28.09
C GLU A 442 11.48 29.13 27.66
N VAL A 443 12.58 28.39 27.49
CA VAL A 443 12.57 26.94 27.30
C VAL A 443 12.99 26.27 28.59
N VAL A 444 12.10 25.47 29.17
CA VAL A 444 12.26 24.85 30.50
C VAL A 444 12.25 23.33 30.37
N TYR A 445 13.22 22.67 30.99
CA TYR A 445 13.28 21.21 31.09
C TYR A 445 12.86 20.78 32.50
N GLU A 446 11.84 19.93 32.61
CA GLU A 446 11.29 19.50 33.89
C GLU A 446 10.93 18.00 33.92
N GLY A 447 10.74 17.44 35.12
CA GLY A 447 10.44 16.01 35.32
C GLY A 447 11.67 15.18 35.72
N ASP A 448 11.76 13.96 35.17
CA ASP A 448 12.80 12.98 35.52
C ASP A 448 14.09 13.15 34.71
N LEU A 449 14.76 14.29 34.87
CA LEU A 449 15.97 14.64 34.12
C LEU A 449 17.11 13.63 34.38
N ILE A 450 17.81 13.22 33.32
CA ILE A 450 18.96 12.31 33.39
C ILE A 450 20.32 13.02 33.31
N ASP A 451 20.31 14.31 32.96
CA ASP A 451 21.48 15.19 32.82
C ASP A 451 21.08 16.64 33.16
N THR A 452 22.01 17.58 33.02
CA THR A 452 21.86 19.02 33.26
C THR A 452 21.09 19.72 32.13
N ASP A 453 20.44 20.84 32.45
CA ASP A 453 19.79 21.72 31.46
C ASP A 453 20.75 22.15 30.35
N GLU A 454 22.04 22.37 30.66
CA GLU A 454 23.07 22.72 29.67
C GLU A 454 23.30 21.59 28.65
N ALA A 455 23.19 20.32 29.07
CA ALA A 455 23.30 19.18 28.16
C ALA A 455 22.09 19.09 27.23
N PHE A 456 20.88 19.40 27.72
CA PHE A 456 19.67 19.45 26.89
C PHE A 456 19.69 20.61 25.90
N ARG A 457 20.10 21.81 26.33
CA ARG A 457 20.28 22.98 25.45
C ARG A 457 21.21 22.69 24.26
N LYS A 458 22.29 21.94 24.48
CA LYS A 458 23.22 21.54 23.39
C LYS A 458 22.59 20.65 22.31
N VAL A 459 21.46 20.01 22.59
CA VAL A 459 20.78 19.13 21.63
C VAL A 459 19.44 19.67 21.15
N THR A 460 18.88 20.69 21.76
CA THR A 460 17.65 21.35 21.32
C THR A 460 17.94 22.56 20.43
N ALA A 461 16.90 23.15 19.84
CA ALA A 461 17.02 24.30 18.94
C ALA A 461 16.07 25.45 19.29
N LEU A 462 14.98 25.21 20.03
CA LEU A 462 14.08 26.28 20.42
C LEU A 462 14.71 27.26 21.43
N ASP A 463 15.66 26.79 22.23
CA ASP A 463 16.42 27.64 23.16
C ASP A 463 17.34 28.63 22.43
N ASP A 464 18.02 28.20 21.36
CA ASP A 464 18.77 29.12 20.48
C ASP A 464 17.84 30.19 19.87
N ILE A 465 16.66 29.77 19.40
CA ILE A 465 15.65 30.68 18.82
C ILE A 465 15.14 31.67 19.88
N ALA A 466 14.94 31.23 21.12
CA ALA A 466 14.57 32.08 22.23
C ALA A 466 15.63 33.15 22.52
N GLU A 467 16.91 32.77 22.54
CA GLU A 467 18.03 33.69 22.79
C GLU A 467 18.15 34.77 21.70
N GLU A 468 17.80 34.43 20.46
CA GLU A 468 17.76 35.36 19.33
C GLU A 468 16.46 36.20 19.26
N GLY A 469 15.48 35.93 20.14
CA GLY A 469 14.16 36.57 20.11
C GLY A 469 13.31 36.19 18.88
N GLY A 470 13.53 34.99 18.35
CA GLY A 470 12.88 34.47 17.15
C GLY A 470 11.44 33.97 17.36
N TRP A 471 10.79 33.59 16.26
CA TRP A 471 9.40 33.11 16.25
C TRP A 471 9.32 31.62 16.62
N PHE A 472 8.24 31.25 17.32
CA PHE A 472 7.97 29.85 17.63
C PHE A 472 7.84 29.01 16.36
N SER A 473 8.27 27.74 16.44
CA SER A 473 8.13 26.79 15.35
C SER A 473 7.75 25.41 15.89
N LEU A 474 6.56 24.92 15.50
CA LEU A 474 6.10 23.58 15.87
C LEU A 474 7.07 22.49 15.39
N ALA A 475 7.60 22.61 14.17
CA ALA A 475 8.58 21.68 13.63
C ALA A 475 9.85 21.62 14.51
N LYS A 476 10.36 22.77 14.98
CA LYS A 476 11.52 22.79 15.88
C LYS A 476 11.21 22.19 17.24
N MET A 477 10.02 22.44 17.79
CA MET A 477 9.56 21.81 19.03
C MET A 477 9.47 20.29 18.91
N GLN A 478 8.89 19.78 17.83
CA GLN A 478 8.79 18.34 17.58
C GLN A 478 10.16 17.69 17.35
N ASP A 479 11.05 18.39 16.64
CA ASP A 479 12.45 17.98 16.49
C ASP A 479 13.16 17.89 17.85
N ASP A 480 12.96 18.87 18.72
CA ASP A 480 13.56 18.89 20.07
C ASP A 480 13.03 17.76 20.94
N VAL A 481 11.71 17.50 20.93
CA VAL A 481 11.13 16.31 21.58
C VAL A 481 11.84 15.04 21.12
N LYS A 482 12.02 14.89 19.80
CA LYS A 482 12.72 13.74 19.24
C LYS A 482 14.20 13.69 19.66
N ARG A 483 14.92 14.81 19.63
CA ARG A 483 16.34 14.87 20.03
C ARG A 483 16.52 14.56 21.52
N LEU A 484 15.59 15.01 22.36
CA LEU A 484 15.55 14.66 23.78
C LEU A 484 15.22 13.17 23.98
N THR A 485 14.20 12.62 23.32
CA THR A 485 13.91 11.17 23.38
C THR A 485 15.10 10.33 22.88
N ASP A 486 15.76 10.75 21.79
CA ASP A 486 16.98 10.13 21.26
C ASP A 486 18.12 10.23 22.30
N PHE A 487 18.30 11.40 22.94
CA PHE A 487 19.29 11.59 24.01
C PHE A 487 19.07 10.58 25.15
N TYR A 488 17.83 10.43 25.65
CA TYR A 488 17.52 9.44 26.69
C TYR A 488 17.76 8.00 26.21
N SER A 489 17.42 7.72 24.96
CA SER A 489 17.65 6.41 24.32
C SER A 489 19.13 6.04 24.23
N GLU A 490 20.06 7.01 24.15
CA GLU A 490 21.50 6.74 24.18
C GLU A 490 21.99 6.21 25.55
N TYR A 491 21.26 6.48 26.64
CA TYR A 491 21.62 6.06 28.00
C TYR A 491 20.84 4.83 28.51
N GLY A 492 20.07 4.16 27.65
CA GLY A 492 19.34 2.93 27.97
C GLY A 492 17.86 3.07 28.26
N TYR A 493 17.29 4.27 28.14
CA TYR A 493 15.89 4.55 28.44
C TYR A 493 15.02 4.44 27.18
N ALA A 494 14.67 3.22 26.77
CA ALA A 494 13.92 2.98 25.51
C ALA A 494 12.50 3.55 25.49
N PHE A 495 11.88 3.66 26.66
CA PHE A 495 10.50 4.11 26.81
C PHE A 495 10.41 5.51 27.43
N ALA A 496 11.47 6.32 27.28
CA ALA A 496 11.47 7.69 27.75
C ALA A 496 10.42 8.52 26.99
N GLU A 497 9.60 9.25 27.73
CA GLU A 497 8.54 10.10 27.20
C GLU A 497 8.92 11.57 27.41
N VAL A 498 8.81 12.37 26.36
CA VAL A 498 9.02 13.83 26.41
C VAL A 498 7.77 14.50 25.89
N THR A 499 7.05 15.19 26.78
CA THR A 499 5.80 15.89 26.45
C THR A 499 6.05 17.40 26.37
N PRO A 500 5.91 18.03 25.20
CA PRO A 500 6.03 19.47 25.08
C PRO A 500 4.74 20.18 25.53
N LEU A 501 4.87 21.21 26.36
CA LEU A 501 3.77 22.02 26.88
C LEU A 501 4.04 23.51 26.57
N PRO A 502 3.50 24.03 25.44
CA PRO A 502 3.57 25.46 25.15
C PRO A 502 2.63 26.24 26.08
N LYS A 503 3.18 27.19 26.84
CA LYS A 503 2.45 28.06 27.77
C LYS A 503 2.55 29.50 27.28
N LYS A 504 1.42 30.05 26.82
CA LYS A 504 1.35 31.46 26.41
C LYS A 504 1.48 32.35 27.65
N ARG A 505 2.36 33.34 27.60
CA ARG A 505 2.50 34.31 28.69
C ARG A 505 1.24 35.18 28.78
N VAL A 506 0.78 35.38 30.01
CA VAL A 506 -0.37 36.26 30.29
C VAL A 506 0.09 37.71 30.47
N ASP A 507 1.28 37.88 31.02
CA ASP A 507 1.96 39.15 31.28
C ASP A 507 2.60 39.77 30.02
N GLU A 508 2.99 38.95 29.05
CA GLU A 508 3.58 39.39 27.78
C GLU A 508 2.88 38.74 26.57
N PRO A 509 1.82 39.38 26.02
CA PRO A 509 1.11 38.87 24.84
C PRO A 509 2.04 38.72 23.63
N GLY A 510 1.88 37.62 22.88
CA GLY A 510 2.74 37.31 21.74
C GLY A 510 4.05 36.59 22.09
N VAL A 511 4.19 36.10 23.33
CA VAL A 511 5.29 35.23 23.75
C VAL A 511 4.76 33.90 24.29
N VAL A 512 5.43 32.80 23.93
CA VAL A 512 5.11 31.44 24.40
C VAL A 512 6.35 30.78 25.00
N ASP A 513 6.23 30.35 26.25
CA ASP A 513 7.22 29.53 26.93
C ASP A 513 6.99 28.06 26.57
N VAL A 514 8.06 27.27 26.45
CA VAL A 514 7.96 25.85 26.09
C VAL A 514 8.55 25.01 27.22
N HIS A 515 7.68 24.25 27.89
CA HIS A 515 8.10 23.30 28.93
C HIS A 515 8.19 21.90 28.34
N TYR A 516 9.36 21.27 28.42
CA TYR A 516 9.54 19.87 28.09
C TYR A 516 9.44 19.03 29.36
N GLN A 517 8.31 18.37 29.56
CA GLN A 517 8.09 17.47 30.68
C GLN A 517 8.58 16.06 30.33
N THR A 518 9.58 15.58 31.06
CA THR A 518 10.28 14.32 30.78
C THR A 518 9.92 13.22 31.79
N SER A 519 9.80 11.98 31.31
CA SER A 519 9.69 10.78 32.13
C SER A 519 10.65 9.73 31.60
N LYS A 520 11.73 9.46 32.35
CA LYS A 520 12.82 8.58 31.89
C LYS A 520 12.44 7.10 31.84
N LYS A 521 11.49 6.66 32.69
CA LYS A 521 11.20 5.24 32.96
C LYS A 521 12.47 4.44 33.34
N GLN A 522 12.41 3.11 33.34
CA GLN A 522 13.55 2.24 33.65
C GLN A 522 14.51 2.05 32.46
N LYS A 523 15.76 1.71 32.76
CA LYS A 523 16.71 1.24 31.74
C LYS A 523 16.32 -0.15 31.28
N VAL A 524 16.50 -0.44 30.00
CA VAL A 524 16.16 -1.74 29.43
C VAL A 524 17.36 -2.43 28.79
N TYR A 525 17.41 -3.74 28.95
CA TYR A 525 18.38 -4.64 28.33
C TYR A 525 17.68 -5.51 27.29
N ILE A 526 18.37 -5.76 26.18
CA ILE A 526 17.89 -6.68 25.15
C ILE A 526 18.08 -8.09 25.67
N ARG A 527 16.98 -8.79 25.98
CA ARG A 527 17.05 -10.20 26.42
C ARG A 527 17.41 -11.10 25.25
N ARG A 528 16.70 -10.95 24.13
CA ARG A 528 16.93 -11.71 22.90
C ARG A 528 16.54 -10.93 21.65
N ALA A 529 17.34 -11.04 20.60
CA ALA A 529 16.94 -10.65 19.25
C ALA A 529 16.19 -11.82 18.57
N ILE A 530 14.94 -11.59 18.20
CA ILE A 530 14.05 -12.57 17.56
C ILE A 530 13.81 -12.09 16.13
N ILE A 531 13.98 -12.97 15.14
CA ILE A 531 13.76 -12.64 13.72
C ILE A 531 12.49 -13.34 13.27
N GLU A 532 11.59 -12.59 12.63
CA GLU A 532 10.35 -13.12 12.07
C GLU A 532 10.20 -12.76 10.59
N GLY A 533 9.73 -13.73 9.80
CA GLY A 533 9.39 -13.53 8.38
C GLY A 533 10.50 -13.88 7.37
N ASN A 534 11.69 -14.28 7.83
CA ASN A 534 12.69 -14.87 6.92
C ASN A 534 12.38 -16.33 6.58
N THR A 535 11.90 -16.57 5.36
CA THR A 535 11.65 -17.92 4.84
C THR A 535 12.80 -18.44 3.98
N ARG A 536 13.55 -17.53 3.35
CA ARG A 536 14.66 -17.84 2.43
C ARG A 536 16.00 -17.40 3.01
N THR A 537 16.06 -16.20 3.59
CA THR A 537 17.26 -15.59 4.15
C THR A 537 17.62 -16.25 5.47
N ARG A 538 18.89 -16.57 5.65
CA ARG A 538 19.36 -17.22 6.89
C ARG A 538 19.50 -16.19 8.01
N ASP A 539 19.24 -16.61 9.24
CA ASP A 539 19.30 -15.76 10.44
C ASP A 539 20.65 -15.04 10.57
N ASN A 540 21.76 -15.73 10.32
CA ASN A 540 23.11 -15.14 10.40
C ASN A 540 23.30 -13.93 9.47
N VAL A 541 22.62 -13.89 8.32
CA VAL A 541 22.66 -12.75 7.39
C VAL A 541 22.01 -11.50 7.98
N ILE A 542 20.98 -11.69 8.80
CA ILE A 542 20.23 -10.61 9.46
C ILE A 542 20.93 -10.21 10.77
N LEU A 543 21.28 -11.19 11.61
CA LEU A 543 21.94 -10.96 12.90
C LEU A 543 23.25 -10.18 12.78
N ARG A 544 24.06 -10.45 11.74
CA ARG A 544 25.33 -9.73 11.51
C ARG A 544 25.20 -8.27 11.09
N GLU A 545 23.97 -7.82 10.80
CA GLU A 545 23.65 -6.43 10.54
C GLU A 545 23.10 -5.71 11.78
N LEU A 546 22.71 -6.44 12.82
CA LEU A 546 22.30 -5.87 14.10
C LEU A 546 23.50 -5.32 14.88
N ARG A 547 23.28 -4.21 15.58
CA ARG A 547 24.24 -3.56 16.49
C ARG A 547 23.86 -3.71 17.97
N LEU A 548 22.64 -4.16 18.22
CA LEU A 548 22.18 -4.63 19.52
C LEU A 548 22.05 -6.15 19.45
N SER A 549 22.57 -6.85 20.44
CA SER A 549 22.51 -8.29 20.59
C SER A 549 22.03 -8.68 21.98
N ASP A 550 21.81 -9.98 22.18
CA ASP A 550 21.40 -10.55 23.46
C ASP A 550 22.32 -10.10 24.60
N GLY A 551 21.73 -9.56 25.66
CA GLY A 551 22.39 -9.03 26.86
C GLY A 551 22.83 -7.56 26.79
N ASP A 552 22.76 -6.91 25.63
CA ASP A 552 23.17 -5.51 25.50
C ASP A 552 22.23 -4.56 26.24
N LEU A 553 22.79 -3.52 26.87
CA LEU A 553 22.00 -2.34 27.25
C LEU A 553 21.44 -1.70 25.96
N PHE A 554 20.16 -1.36 25.96
CA PHE A 554 19.56 -0.68 24.83
C PHE A 554 20.27 0.64 24.52
N VAL A 555 20.48 0.92 23.24
CA VAL A 555 21.00 2.20 22.75
C VAL A 555 20.26 2.54 21.46
N GLY A 556 19.54 3.66 21.45
CA GLY A 556 18.70 4.08 20.33
C GLY A 556 19.46 4.16 18.99
N SER A 557 20.64 4.79 18.99
CA SER A 557 21.49 4.90 17.80
C SER A 557 21.88 3.54 17.21
N LYS A 558 22.16 2.53 18.05
CA LYS A 558 22.46 1.17 17.59
C LYS A 558 21.24 0.50 16.96
N LEU A 559 20.04 0.66 17.54
CA LEU A 559 18.80 0.13 16.96
C LEU A 559 18.54 0.74 15.57
N LYS A 560 18.55 2.07 15.49
CA LYS A 560 18.35 2.81 14.24
C LYS A 560 19.37 2.41 13.18
N ARG A 561 20.64 2.22 13.59
CA ARG A 561 21.70 1.76 12.69
C ARG A 561 21.47 0.33 12.20
N SER A 562 20.96 -0.55 13.05
CA SER A 562 20.61 -1.93 12.67
C SER A 562 19.55 -1.93 11.56
N ILE A 563 18.49 -1.15 11.72
CA ILE A 563 17.43 -1.00 10.71
C ILE A 563 17.96 -0.41 9.41
N GLN A 564 18.79 0.63 9.47
CA GLN A 564 19.43 1.21 8.27
C GLN A 564 20.28 0.18 7.51
N ARG A 565 21.03 -0.67 8.22
CA ARG A 565 21.86 -1.72 7.61
C ARG A 565 21.01 -2.81 6.97
N LEU A 566 19.94 -3.25 7.63
CA LEU A 566 18.98 -4.20 7.08
C LEU A 566 18.29 -3.67 5.81
N ASN A 567 17.80 -2.43 5.85
CA ASN A 567 17.20 -1.79 4.68
C ASN A 567 18.20 -1.63 3.52
N ARG A 568 19.48 -1.38 3.82
CA ARG A 568 20.53 -1.29 2.80
C ARG A 568 20.84 -2.64 2.13
N LEU A 569 20.51 -3.78 2.73
CA LEU A 569 20.68 -5.09 2.09
C LEU A 569 19.80 -5.23 0.84
N ASP A 570 18.65 -4.54 0.80
CA ASP A 570 17.70 -4.62 -0.31
C ASP A 570 17.10 -6.03 -0.51
N TYR A 571 17.06 -6.84 0.56
CA TYR A 571 16.46 -8.19 0.56
C TYR A 571 14.99 -8.21 1.02
N PHE A 572 14.56 -7.13 1.67
CA PHE A 572 13.27 -7.03 2.33
C PHE A 572 12.49 -5.85 1.75
N GLU A 573 11.17 -6.00 1.63
CA GLU A 573 10.24 -4.90 1.34
C GLU A 573 10.03 -4.04 2.59
N VAL A 574 9.96 -4.69 3.75
CA VAL A 574 9.81 -4.08 5.07
C VAL A 574 10.83 -4.70 6.00
N ALA A 575 11.54 -3.87 6.78
CA ALA A 575 12.37 -4.29 7.90
C ALA A 575 12.16 -3.34 9.07
N GLU A 576 11.43 -3.83 10.07
CA GLU A 576 11.06 -3.09 11.26
C GLU A 576 11.60 -3.79 12.51
N ALA A 577 11.82 -3.01 13.56
CA ALA A 577 12.21 -3.53 14.85
C ALA A 577 11.23 -3.02 15.91
N GLU A 578 10.77 -3.94 16.74
CA GLU A 578 9.88 -3.67 17.84
C GLU A 578 10.54 -4.13 19.15
N LEU A 579 10.40 -3.32 20.19
CA LEU A 579 10.82 -3.70 21.54
C LEU A 579 9.60 -4.25 22.26
N VAL A 580 9.59 -5.55 22.50
CA VAL A 580 8.47 -6.23 23.18
C VAL A 580 8.81 -6.35 24.66
N PRO A 581 8.05 -5.70 25.56
CA PRO A 581 8.24 -5.87 27.01
C PRO A 581 8.11 -7.32 27.42
N THR A 582 8.98 -7.75 28.33
CA THR A 582 8.87 -9.08 28.94
C THR A 582 8.08 -9.01 30.25
N GLY A 583 7.98 -10.12 30.98
CA GLY A 583 7.44 -10.11 32.35
C GLY A 583 8.32 -9.39 33.39
N LYS A 584 9.45 -8.80 32.98
CA LYS A 584 10.30 -7.95 33.81
C LYS A 584 10.48 -6.59 33.14
N ASP A 585 10.31 -5.52 33.92
CA ASP A 585 10.30 -4.13 33.42
C ASP A 585 11.64 -3.69 32.80
N GLU A 586 12.77 -4.29 33.21
CA GLU A 586 14.13 -3.98 32.73
C GLU A 586 14.57 -4.84 31.52
N GLU A 587 13.75 -5.79 31.07
CA GLU A 587 14.07 -6.71 29.98
C GLU A 587 13.05 -6.59 28.84
N VAL A 588 13.55 -6.43 27.61
CA VAL A 588 12.76 -6.42 26.38
C VAL A 588 13.30 -7.43 25.38
N ASP A 589 12.43 -8.04 24.59
CA ASP A 589 12.85 -8.74 23.38
C ASP A 589 12.91 -7.77 22.21
N LEU A 590 13.94 -7.89 21.37
CA LEU A 590 14.07 -7.13 20.13
C LEU A 590 13.52 -7.98 18.99
N GLU A 591 12.30 -7.69 18.56
CA GLU A 591 11.63 -8.42 17.48
C GLU A 591 11.89 -7.73 16.14
N ILE A 592 12.59 -8.41 15.24
CA ILE A 592 12.91 -7.95 13.89
C ILE A 592 11.92 -8.56 12.92
N LYS A 593 10.90 -7.78 12.55
CA LYS A 593 9.85 -8.17 11.60
C LYS A 593 10.29 -7.80 10.19
N ILE A 594 10.44 -8.81 9.34
CA ILE A 594 10.84 -8.62 7.95
C ILE A 594 9.84 -9.24 6.98
N LYS A 595 9.67 -8.59 5.84
CA LYS A 595 8.93 -9.13 4.70
C LYS A 595 9.90 -9.31 3.54
N GLU A 596 10.26 -10.55 3.24
CA GLU A 596 11.17 -10.85 2.13
C GLU A 596 10.57 -10.48 0.78
N LYS A 597 11.40 -9.93 -0.11
CA LYS A 597 11.04 -9.67 -1.52
C LYS A 597 11.88 -10.50 -2.47
N SER A 598 11.53 -10.50 -3.76
CA SER A 598 12.40 -11.10 -4.77
C SER A 598 13.72 -10.35 -4.85
N THR A 599 14.82 -11.07 -4.63
CA THR A 599 16.20 -10.57 -4.72
C THR A 599 16.85 -10.82 -6.08
N GLY A 600 16.21 -11.67 -6.89
CA GLY A 600 16.55 -11.88 -8.29
C GLY A 600 15.99 -10.75 -9.14
N ALA A 601 16.82 -10.22 -10.04
CA ALA A 601 16.46 -9.15 -10.96
C ALA A 601 16.98 -9.44 -12.36
N ILE A 602 16.10 -9.22 -13.34
CA ILE A 602 16.46 -9.14 -14.76
C ILE A 602 16.27 -7.68 -15.14
N SER A 603 17.31 -7.07 -15.68
CA SER A 603 17.29 -5.68 -16.12
C SER A 603 17.76 -5.64 -17.57
N ALA A 604 17.02 -4.93 -18.40
CA ALA A 604 17.44 -4.58 -19.75
C ALA A 604 17.43 -3.06 -19.83
N GLY A 605 18.47 -2.51 -20.43
CA GLY A 605 18.60 -1.08 -20.64
C GLY A 605 19.02 -0.81 -22.07
N PHE A 606 18.76 0.39 -22.51
CA PHE A 606 19.46 0.97 -23.64
C PHE A 606 20.03 2.28 -23.15
N GLY A 607 21.13 2.68 -23.76
CA GLY A 607 21.76 3.93 -23.44
C GLY A 607 22.27 4.58 -24.70
N TYR A 608 22.42 5.89 -24.63
CA TYR A 608 23.08 6.64 -25.67
C TYR A 608 24.05 7.58 -25.00
N SER A 609 25.29 7.62 -25.45
CA SER A 609 26.21 8.65 -25.01
C SER A 609 26.94 9.29 -26.19
N THR A 610 27.39 10.53 -26.01
CA THR A 610 28.20 11.23 -27.01
C THR A 610 29.51 10.49 -27.32
N TYR A 611 29.98 9.63 -26.40
CA TYR A 611 31.19 8.83 -26.57
C TYR A 611 30.89 7.46 -27.20
N SER A 612 30.05 6.64 -26.56
CA SER A 612 29.83 5.24 -26.93
C SER A 612 28.72 5.02 -27.97
N ALA A 613 28.09 6.11 -28.45
CA ALA A 613 26.90 6.10 -29.29
C ALA A 613 25.74 5.32 -28.63
N PHE A 614 24.85 4.73 -29.44
CA PHE A 614 23.77 3.88 -28.93
C PHE A 614 24.35 2.56 -28.42
N GLY A 615 23.86 2.09 -27.28
CA GLY A 615 24.17 0.78 -26.75
C GLY A 615 22.99 0.15 -26.03
N VAL A 616 23.05 -1.18 -25.89
CA VAL A 616 22.05 -2.00 -25.19
C VAL A 616 22.76 -2.72 -24.06
N SER A 617 22.11 -2.75 -22.90
CA SER A 617 22.59 -3.47 -21.73
C SER A 617 21.59 -4.52 -21.26
N GLY A 618 22.11 -5.56 -20.65
CA GLY A 618 21.31 -6.60 -20.02
C GLY A 618 22.03 -7.15 -18.81
N THR A 619 21.32 -7.33 -17.70
CA THR A 619 21.84 -7.91 -16.47
C THR A 619 20.85 -8.92 -15.92
N ILE A 620 21.36 -10.09 -15.53
CA ILE A 620 20.63 -11.09 -14.75
C ILE A 620 21.42 -11.27 -13.46
N GLN A 621 20.81 -10.96 -12.32
CA GLN A 621 21.47 -11.03 -11.03
C GLN A 621 20.58 -11.60 -9.93
N GLU A 622 21.21 -12.14 -8.89
CA GLU A 622 20.60 -12.59 -7.64
C GLU A 622 21.44 -12.05 -6.49
N LYS A 623 20.87 -11.18 -5.65
CA LYS A 623 21.58 -10.50 -4.54
C LYS A 623 21.65 -11.31 -3.24
N ASN A 624 20.87 -12.38 -3.12
CA ASN A 624 20.79 -13.20 -1.92
C ASN A 624 20.73 -14.69 -2.28
N LEU A 625 21.71 -15.15 -3.07
CA LEU A 625 21.79 -16.52 -3.54
C LEU A 625 21.77 -17.51 -2.36
N TRP A 626 20.79 -18.43 -2.39
CA TRP A 626 20.52 -19.42 -1.35
C TRP A 626 20.32 -18.86 0.07
N GLY A 627 19.91 -17.59 0.18
CA GLY A 627 19.68 -16.94 1.46
C GLY A 627 20.94 -16.61 2.26
N LYS A 628 22.13 -16.63 1.64
CA LYS A 628 23.43 -16.39 2.29
C LYS A 628 23.94 -14.95 2.16
N GLY A 629 23.20 -14.10 1.47
CA GLY A 629 23.62 -12.75 1.08
C GLY A 629 24.73 -12.74 0.02
N TYR A 630 24.91 -13.83 -0.72
CA TYR A 630 25.85 -13.85 -1.84
C TYR A 630 25.20 -13.19 -3.05
N THR A 631 25.95 -12.32 -3.73
CA THR A 631 25.49 -11.70 -4.96
C THR A 631 26.17 -12.38 -6.13
N THR A 632 25.41 -12.81 -7.12
CA THR A 632 25.95 -13.31 -8.39
C THR A 632 25.15 -12.78 -9.56
N GLY A 633 25.78 -12.67 -10.71
CA GLY A 633 25.09 -12.26 -11.92
C GLY A 633 25.96 -12.36 -13.15
N ILE A 634 25.30 -12.14 -14.28
CA ILE A 634 25.90 -11.98 -15.59
C ILE A 634 25.35 -10.67 -16.15
N GLN A 635 26.22 -9.87 -16.74
CA GLN A 635 25.85 -8.63 -17.40
C GLN A 635 26.54 -8.51 -18.75
N GLY A 636 25.86 -7.82 -19.67
CA GLY A 636 26.33 -7.52 -21.00
C GLY A 636 26.02 -6.08 -21.35
N TYR A 637 26.92 -5.45 -22.08
CA TYR A 637 26.77 -4.12 -22.65
C TYR A 637 27.31 -4.14 -24.07
N LEU A 638 26.51 -3.72 -25.04
CA LEU A 638 26.84 -3.73 -26.46
C LEU A 638 26.65 -2.32 -27.00
N SER A 639 27.69 -1.71 -27.55
CA SER A 639 27.60 -0.43 -28.26
C SER A 639 28.59 -0.40 -29.42
N ASP A 640 28.49 0.61 -30.28
CA ASP A 640 29.36 0.75 -31.45
C ASP A 640 30.86 0.83 -31.09
N ARG A 641 31.21 1.33 -29.90
CA ARG A 641 32.61 1.53 -29.48
C ARG A 641 33.04 0.69 -28.27
N TYR A 642 32.09 0.04 -27.60
CA TYR A 642 32.38 -0.68 -26.37
C TYR A 642 31.42 -1.85 -26.20
N THR A 643 31.98 -3.05 -26.25
CA THR A 643 31.28 -4.29 -25.93
C THR A 643 31.91 -4.90 -24.68
N ALA A 644 31.09 -5.27 -23.71
CA ALA A 644 31.55 -5.86 -22.47
C ALA A 644 30.59 -6.94 -21.99
N TYR A 645 31.14 -8.09 -21.63
CA TYR A 645 30.43 -9.17 -20.96
C TYR A 645 31.14 -9.49 -19.66
N SER A 646 30.41 -9.63 -18.57
CA SER A 646 31.00 -10.10 -17.32
C SER A 646 30.09 -11.02 -16.53
N ALA A 647 30.71 -11.94 -15.81
CA ALA A 647 30.08 -12.78 -14.81
C ALA A 647 30.76 -12.54 -13.47
N PHE A 648 29.97 -12.29 -12.44
CA PHE A 648 30.49 -11.93 -11.13
C PHE A 648 29.85 -12.73 -10.00
N PHE A 649 30.62 -12.89 -8.93
CA PHE A 649 30.22 -13.48 -7.67
C PHE A 649 30.82 -12.67 -6.53
N SER A 650 30.06 -12.39 -5.48
CA SER A 650 30.59 -11.80 -4.26
C SER A 650 29.99 -12.44 -3.02
N ASN A 651 30.86 -12.69 -2.05
CA ASN A 651 30.52 -13.06 -0.70
C ASN A 651 30.89 -11.89 0.23
N PRO A 652 29.91 -11.16 0.79
CA PRO A 652 30.19 -9.98 1.60
C PRO A 652 30.80 -10.30 2.97
N ARG A 653 30.72 -11.57 3.43
CA ARG A 653 31.11 -12.00 4.78
C ARG A 653 31.62 -13.44 4.75
N ILE A 654 32.87 -13.63 4.33
CA ILE A 654 33.52 -14.95 4.30
C ILE A 654 33.50 -15.54 5.71
N ASN A 655 32.94 -16.74 5.87
CA ASN A 655 32.79 -17.43 7.16
C ASN A 655 32.16 -16.54 8.25
N ASP A 656 31.19 -15.70 7.88
CA ASP A 656 30.52 -14.73 8.75
C ASP A 656 31.45 -13.70 9.43
N THR A 657 32.67 -13.56 8.91
CA THR A 657 33.60 -12.51 9.32
C THR A 657 33.31 -11.19 8.58
N ASN A 658 34.03 -10.12 8.95
CA ASN A 658 33.98 -8.84 8.24
C ASN A 658 34.73 -8.84 6.90
N LEU A 659 35.43 -9.92 6.56
CA LEU A 659 36.15 -10.03 5.29
C LEU A 659 35.16 -10.33 4.15
N SER A 660 35.14 -9.49 3.13
CA SER A 660 34.42 -9.73 1.88
C SER A 660 35.35 -10.23 0.79
N MET A 661 34.78 -10.97 -0.17
CA MET A 661 35.45 -11.39 -1.40
C MET A 661 34.53 -11.19 -2.59
N ALA A 662 35.07 -10.70 -3.71
CA ALA A 662 34.41 -10.65 -4.99
C ALA A 662 35.32 -11.24 -6.07
N VAL A 663 34.74 -11.97 -7.00
CA VAL A 663 35.40 -12.50 -8.19
C VAL A 663 34.58 -12.08 -9.40
N GLU A 664 35.26 -11.65 -10.45
CA GLU A 664 34.62 -11.21 -11.69
C GLU A 664 35.46 -11.64 -12.87
N PHE A 665 34.82 -12.28 -13.84
CA PHE A 665 35.41 -12.65 -15.12
C PHE A 665 34.77 -11.81 -16.20
N TYR A 666 35.56 -11.27 -17.12
CA TYR A 666 35.05 -10.41 -18.18
C TYR A 666 35.75 -10.63 -19.50
N ASN A 667 35.03 -10.29 -20.57
CA ASN A 667 35.57 -10.06 -21.89
C ASN A 667 35.09 -8.67 -22.36
N THR A 668 36.01 -7.86 -22.87
CA THR A 668 35.72 -6.51 -23.34
C THR A 668 36.41 -6.24 -24.67
N GLU A 669 35.68 -5.63 -25.59
CA GLU A 669 36.17 -5.13 -26.86
C GLU A 669 35.94 -3.61 -26.89
N GLN A 670 37.00 -2.86 -27.15
CA GLN A 670 36.97 -1.41 -27.12
C GLN A 670 37.65 -0.83 -28.36
N ASP A 671 36.90 0.00 -29.08
CA ASP A 671 37.38 0.81 -30.19
C ASP A 671 37.98 2.12 -29.65
N PHE A 672 39.30 2.25 -29.76
CA PHE A 672 40.01 3.50 -29.45
C PHE A 672 39.99 4.44 -30.67
N TYR A 673 40.81 5.50 -30.67
CA TYR A 673 40.88 6.37 -31.85
C TYR A 673 41.74 5.75 -32.95
N ASP A 674 42.84 5.13 -32.56
CA ASP A 674 43.95 4.78 -33.46
C ASP A 674 44.25 3.26 -33.44
N TYR A 675 43.44 2.46 -32.69
CA TYR A 675 43.54 1.00 -32.55
C TYR A 675 42.28 0.38 -31.91
N GLU A 676 42.13 -0.94 -32.03
CA GLU A 676 41.16 -1.73 -31.26
C GLU A 676 41.83 -2.56 -30.16
N LYS A 677 41.12 -2.77 -29.05
CA LYS A 677 41.58 -3.57 -27.90
C LYS A 677 40.56 -4.61 -27.50
N ASP A 678 40.93 -5.89 -27.61
CA ASP A 678 40.21 -7.03 -27.03
C ASP A 678 40.91 -7.45 -25.73
N THR A 679 40.15 -7.68 -24.67
CA THR A 679 40.65 -8.09 -23.36
C THR A 679 39.78 -9.19 -22.78
N THR A 680 40.41 -10.29 -22.36
CA THR A 680 39.77 -11.31 -21.52
C THR A 680 40.50 -11.35 -20.19
N GLY A 681 39.77 -11.17 -19.10
CA GLY A 681 40.37 -10.96 -17.80
C GLY A 681 39.56 -11.51 -16.64
N GLY A 682 40.22 -11.54 -15.49
CA GLY A 682 39.63 -11.92 -14.22
C GLY A 682 40.16 -11.05 -13.10
N THR A 683 39.27 -10.74 -12.15
CA THR A 683 39.64 -10.03 -10.92
C THR A 683 39.19 -10.81 -9.70
N ILE A 684 40.03 -10.79 -8.66
CA ILE A 684 39.66 -11.19 -7.30
C ILE A 684 39.90 -10.01 -6.38
N ARG A 685 38.93 -9.68 -5.53
CA ARG A 685 38.96 -8.53 -4.63
C ARG A 685 38.59 -8.97 -3.22
N PHE A 686 39.37 -8.56 -2.24
CA PHE A 686 39.09 -8.71 -0.82
C PHE A 686 38.84 -7.34 -0.21
N GLY A 687 37.87 -7.24 0.69
CA GLY A 687 37.54 -6.01 1.40
C GLY A 687 37.40 -6.25 2.90
N TYR A 688 37.89 -5.32 3.71
CA TYR A 688 37.75 -5.38 5.16
C TYR A 688 37.35 -4.00 5.71
N PRO A 689 36.19 -3.89 6.39
CA PRO A 689 35.80 -2.66 7.07
C PRO A 689 36.67 -2.47 8.32
N LEU A 690 37.38 -1.35 8.40
CA LEU A 690 38.11 -0.94 9.61
C LEU A 690 37.20 -0.31 10.67
N GLY A 691 35.97 0.06 10.27
CA GLY A 691 34.97 0.65 11.15
C GLY A 691 33.67 0.89 10.42
N GLU A 692 32.92 1.88 10.88
CA GLU A 692 31.61 2.26 10.34
C GLU A 692 31.66 2.79 8.90
N TYR A 693 32.69 3.59 8.58
CA TYR A 693 32.76 4.40 7.35
C TYR A 693 33.95 4.06 6.47
N THR A 694 34.96 3.38 7.02
CA THR A 694 36.25 3.15 6.37
C THR A 694 36.42 1.68 6.06
N SER A 695 36.80 1.37 4.83
CA SER A 695 37.13 0.03 4.37
C SER A 695 38.45 0.05 3.63
N VAL A 696 39.25 -1.00 3.82
CA VAL A 696 40.44 -1.28 3.03
C VAL A 696 40.17 -2.44 2.11
N GLY A 697 40.85 -2.49 0.97
CA GLY A 697 40.72 -3.57 0.02
C GLY A 697 42.02 -3.92 -0.67
N LEU A 698 42.12 -5.19 -1.07
CA LEU A 698 43.20 -5.72 -1.87
C LEU A 698 42.58 -6.42 -3.09
N GLY A 699 42.97 -6.02 -4.29
CA GLY A 699 42.51 -6.60 -5.55
C GLY A 699 43.67 -7.15 -6.35
N TYR A 700 43.43 -8.21 -7.10
CA TYR A 700 44.34 -8.71 -8.11
C TYR A 700 43.58 -8.84 -9.43
N ARG A 701 44.15 -8.28 -10.50
CA ARG A 701 43.64 -8.33 -11.88
C ARG A 701 44.65 -9.06 -12.75
N LEU A 702 44.16 -10.02 -13.53
CA LEU A 702 44.93 -10.70 -14.56
C LEU A 702 44.19 -10.59 -15.89
N ASP A 703 44.79 -9.91 -16.85
CA ASP A 703 44.24 -9.68 -18.18
C ASP A 703 45.12 -10.30 -19.26
N GLN A 704 44.52 -10.98 -20.21
CA GLN A 704 45.11 -11.18 -21.53
C GLN A 704 44.47 -10.19 -22.49
N TYR A 705 45.26 -9.32 -23.10
CA TYR A 705 44.76 -8.34 -24.06
C TYR A 705 45.47 -8.45 -25.39
N ARG A 706 44.80 -7.99 -26.45
CA ARG A 706 45.35 -7.85 -27.79
C ARG A 706 45.04 -6.47 -28.31
N LEU A 707 46.07 -5.74 -28.73
CA LEU A 707 45.91 -4.55 -29.55
C LEU A 707 46.02 -4.94 -31.02
N TYR A 708 45.14 -4.42 -31.87
CA TYR A 708 45.11 -4.68 -33.30
C TYR A 708 44.43 -3.52 -34.05
N ASP A 709 44.39 -3.62 -35.38
CA ASP A 709 43.79 -2.62 -36.28
C ASP A 709 44.30 -1.20 -36.04
N PHE A 710 45.63 -1.02 -36.08
CA PHE A 710 46.27 0.27 -35.87
C PHE A 710 46.19 1.15 -37.11
N ASP A 711 45.94 2.44 -36.91
CA ASP A 711 46.06 3.44 -37.97
C ASP A 711 47.50 3.52 -38.54
N GLU A 712 47.63 3.82 -39.83
CA GLU A 712 48.93 3.86 -40.52
C GLU A 712 49.91 4.85 -39.86
N ASP A 713 49.41 5.97 -39.35
CA ASP A 713 50.15 7.03 -38.69
C ASP A 713 50.18 6.94 -37.16
N ALA A 714 49.63 5.86 -36.58
CA ALA A 714 49.64 5.68 -35.12
C ALA A 714 51.07 5.73 -34.54
N SER A 715 51.22 6.33 -33.35
CA SER A 715 52.53 6.52 -32.70
C SER A 715 53.21 5.19 -32.37
N GLU A 716 54.55 5.18 -32.41
CA GLU A 716 55.37 4.02 -32.06
C GLU A 716 55.13 3.53 -30.62
N ILE A 717 54.76 4.43 -29.69
CA ILE A 717 54.42 4.05 -28.31
C ILE A 717 53.15 3.18 -28.23
N ILE A 718 52.29 3.27 -29.25
CA ILE A 718 51.08 2.45 -29.40
C ILE A 718 51.43 1.15 -30.12
N LYS A 719 52.07 1.25 -31.30
CA LYS A 719 52.40 0.10 -32.18
C LYS A 719 53.30 -0.95 -31.50
N ARG A 720 54.15 -0.56 -30.55
CA ARG A 720 54.99 -1.52 -29.81
C ARG A 720 54.19 -2.55 -28.99
N TYR A 721 52.92 -2.27 -28.71
CA TYR A 721 52.01 -3.14 -27.98
C TYR A 721 51.16 -4.05 -28.89
N ASP A 722 51.45 -4.10 -30.20
CA ASP A 722 50.84 -5.05 -31.13
C ASP A 722 51.01 -6.50 -30.64
N GLY A 723 49.96 -7.29 -30.88
CA GLY A 723 49.89 -8.70 -30.52
C GLY A 723 49.23 -8.96 -29.16
N ARG A 724 49.35 -10.21 -28.70
CA ARG A 724 48.76 -10.68 -27.44
C ARG A 724 49.75 -10.50 -26.29
N ARG A 725 49.28 -9.92 -25.19
CA ARG A 725 50.05 -9.62 -23.99
C ARG A 725 49.26 -9.94 -22.73
N TRP A 726 49.98 -10.02 -21.61
CA TRP A 726 49.44 -10.28 -20.28
C TRP A 726 49.67 -9.08 -19.35
N SER A 727 48.64 -8.65 -18.65
CA SER A 727 48.73 -7.62 -17.60
C SER A 727 48.40 -8.24 -16.26
N SER A 728 49.32 -8.18 -15.30
CA SER A 728 49.09 -8.60 -13.91
C SER A 728 49.19 -7.39 -12.99
N VAL A 729 48.11 -7.08 -12.26
CA VAL A 729 48.03 -5.86 -11.45
C VAL A 729 47.52 -6.17 -10.05
N LEU A 730 48.26 -5.73 -9.03
CA LEU A 730 47.83 -5.72 -7.63
C LEU A 730 47.35 -4.32 -7.25
N THR A 731 46.13 -4.22 -6.72
CA THR A 731 45.54 -2.97 -6.25
C THR A 731 45.39 -2.99 -4.73
N ALA A 732 45.97 -2.04 -4.03
CA ALA A 732 45.66 -1.77 -2.62
C ALA A 732 44.88 -0.47 -2.51
N GLY A 733 43.77 -0.47 -1.79
CA GLY A 733 42.90 0.70 -1.69
C GLY A 733 42.30 0.93 -0.32
N ILE A 734 41.97 2.18 -0.02
CA ILE A 734 41.19 2.59 1.14
C ILE A 734 40.07 3.53 0.68
N VAL A 735 38.87 3.28 1.20
CA VAL A 735 37.69 4.08 0.94
C VAL A 735 37.08 4.49 2.26
N ARG A 736 36.80 5.79 2.41
CA ARG A 736 36.00 6.36 3.51
C ARG A 736 34.75 7.01 2.94
N ASN A 737 33.58 6.48 3.26
CA ASN A 737 32.30 7.00 2.81
C ASN A 737 31.40 7.37 4.00
N THR A 738 31.06 8.66 4.11
CA THR A 738 30.19 9.22 5.17
C THR A 738 28.88 9.79 4.61
N THR A 739 28.51 9.48 3.37
CA THR A 739 27.31 10.02 2.73
C THR A 739 26.03 9.47 3.36
N ASP A 740 24.99 10.30 3.42
CA ASP A 740 23.74 9.99 4.11
C ASP A 740 22.85 8.97 3.38
N ARG A 741 22.87 8.96 2.04
CA ARG A 741 22.04 8.08 1.20
C ARG A 741 22.70 7.80 -0.16
N HIS A 742 22.08 6.96 -1.00
CA HIS A 742 22.60 6.62 -2.32
C HIS A 742 22.71 7.81 -3.29
N GLN A 743 21.82 8.80 -3.16
CA GLN A 743 21.97 10.14 -3.75
C GLN A 743 22.38 11.12 -2.65
N PRO A 744 23.68 11.32 -2.42
CA PRO A 744 24.14 12.07 -1.26
C PRO A 744 23.64 13.52 -1.32
N THR A 745 23.11 14.02 -0.21
CA THR A 745 22.92 15.46 0.00
C THR A 745 23.97 16.03 0.94
N THR A 746 24.56 15.17 1.78
CA THR A 746 25.58 15.53 2.76
C THR A 746 26.67 14.46 2.85
N GLY A 747 27.84 14.85 3.37
CA GLY A 747 28.93 13.93 3.67
C GLY A 747 30.00 13.88 2.58
N THR A 748 30.93 12.93 2.70
CA THR A 748 32.11 12.85 1.84
C THR A 748 32.38 11.42 1.37
N ILE A 749 33.01 11.29 0.21
CA ILE A 749 33.58 10.04 -0.30
C ILE A 749 35.05 10.29 -0.58
N ASN A 750 35.93 9.54 0.08
CA ASN A 750 37.38 9.64 -0.11
C ASN A 750 37.88 8.28 -0.58
N ARG A 751 38.64 8.25 -1.68
CA ARG A 751 39.27 7.04 -2.20
C ARG A 751 40.75 7.30 -2.42
N LEU A 752 41.57 6.35 -1.99
CA LEU A 752 42.99 6.30 -2.32
C LEU A 752 43.30 4.87 -2.79
N ALA A 753 43.90 4.73 -3.97
CA ALA A 753 44.26 3.45 -4.55
C ALA A 753 45.67 3.49 -5.12
N LEU A 754 46.39 2.39 -4.90
CA LEU A 754 47.71 2.12 -5.45
C LEU A 754 47.62 0.85 -6.31
N GLU A 755 47.97 0.94 -7.59
CA GLU A 755 48.07 -0.20 -8.50
C GLU A 755 49.53 -0.45 -8.82
N TYR A 756 49.98 -1.69 -8.65
CA TYR A 756 51.31 -2.16 -9.03
C TYR A 756 51.13 -3.18 -10.15
N GLY A 757 51.56 -2.84 -11.37
CA GLY A 757 51.58 -3.71 -12.54
C GLY A 757 52.93 -4.37 -12.73
N GLY A 758 52.93 -5.62 -13.18
CA GLY A 758 54.14 -6.32 -13.62
C GLY A 758 55.07 -6.77 -12.51
N GLY A 759 56.38 -6.64 -12.74
CA GLY A 759 57.43 -6.95 -11.76
C GLY A 759 57.39 -8.39 -11.24
N PHE A 760 57.36 -8.57 -9.92
CA PHE A 760 57.40 -9.90 -9.29
C PHE A 760 56.18 -10.79 -9.60
N MET A 761 55.10 -10.21 -10.12
CA MET A 761 53.89 -10.93 -10.52
C MET A 761 53.95 -11.44 -11.96
N GLY A 762 54.95 -11.04 -12.74
CA GLY A 762 55.02 -11.28 -14.18
C GLY A 762 54.03 -10.43 -14.97
N GLY A 763 53.84 -10.75 -16.25
CA GLY A 763 53.12 -9.91 -17.20
C GLY A 763 54.08 -9.01 -18.00
N ASP A 764 53.52 -8.32 -18.99
CA ASP A 764 54.23 -7.50 -19.98
C ASP A 764 54.09 -5.98 -19.70
N ASP A 765 53.35 -5.59 -18.66
CA ASP A 765 53.05 -4.19 -18.34
C ASP A 765 53.63 -3.80 -16.97
N ASP A 766 54.71 -3.02 -16.97
CA ASP A 766 55.41 -2.54 -15.77
C ASP A 766 54.99 -1.09 -15.43
N PHE A 767 54.15 -0.91 -14.41
CA PHE A 767 53.78 0.43 -13.92
C PHE A 767 53.41 0.48 -12.43
N LEU A 768 53.49 1.67 -11.85
CA LEU A 768 52.93 2.01 -10.53
C LEU A 768 51.95 3.16 -10.69
N LYS A 769 50.68 2.99 -10.31
CA LYS A 769 49.63 4.01 -10.43
C LYS A 769 49.09 4.40 -9.07
N LEU A 770 49.00 5.70 -8.80
CA LEU A 770 48.38 6.27 -7.61
C LEU A 770 47.15 7.07 -8.03
N ILE A 771 46.01 6.80 -7.41
CA ILE A 771 44.74 7.48 -7.67
C ILE A 771 44.17 7.98 -6.34
N ALA A 772 43.85 9.26 -6.27
CA ALA A 772 43.17 9.89 -5.15
C ALA A 772 41.88 10.59 -5.65
N GLU A 773 40.77 10.36 -4.97
CA GLU A 773 39.48 10.97 -5.30
C GLU A 773 38.78 11.44 -4.01
N HIS A 774 38.18 12.63 -4.08
CA HIS A 774 37.43 13.25 -2.99
C HIS A 774 36.13 13.83 -3.53
N HIS A 775 35.01 13.41 -2.94
CA HIS A 775 33.71 14.04 -3.12
C HIS A 775 33.27 14.67 -1.81
N THR A 776 32.70 15.87 -1.89
CA THR A 776 32.00 16.51 -0.77
C THR A 776 30.61 16.95 -1.25
N TYR A 777 29.61 16.64 -0.44
CA TYR A 777 28.23 17.08 -0.61
C TYR A 777 27.86 17.94 0.59
N TYR A 778 27.34 19.14 0.31
CA TYR A 778 26.91 20.09 1.32
C TYR A 778 25.51 20.58 0.99
N GLN A 779 24.54 20.23 1.85
CA GLN A 779 23.16 20.64 1.70
C GLN A 779 22.96 22.05 2.26
N LEU A 780 22.67 23.01 1.39
CA LEU A 780 22.40 24.40 1.81
C LEU A 780 21.00 24.53 2.44
N ARG A 781 20.02 23.85 1.84
CA ARG A 781 18.63 23.74 2.30
C ARG A 781 17.96 22.56 1.60
N GLN A 782 16.68 22.28 1.86
CA GLN A 782 15.96 21.21 1.17
C GLN A 782 16.04 21.39 -0.36
N ASN A 783 16.30 20.32 -1.10
CA ASN A 783 16.43 20.29 -2.58
C ASN A 783 17.60 21.10 -3.19
N HIS A 784 18.52 21.62 -2.38
CA HIS A 784 19.66 22.42 -2.84
C HIS A 784 20.98 21.90 -2.25
N VAL A 785 21.84 21.34 -3.11
CA VAL A 785 23.09 20.69 -2.71
C VAL A 785 24.27 21.27 -3.49
N LEU A 786 25.35 21.63 -2.80
CA LEU A 786 26.65 21.87 -3.42
C LEU A 786 27.41 20.55 -3.47
N HIS A 787 27.91 20.18 -4.64
CA HIS A 787 28.73 19.00 -4.85
C HIS A 787 30.08 19.41 -5.43
N MET A 788 31.14 18.93 -4.81
CA MET A 788 32.51 19.09 -5.29
C MET A 788 33.13 17.71 -5.48
N ARG A 789 33.65 17.43 -6.67
CA ARG A 789 34.46 16.25 -6.96
C ARG A 789 35.87 16.69 -7.34
N LEU A 790 36.88 16.15 -6.67
CA LEU A 790 38.29 16.34 -6.99
C LEU A 790 38.92 14.98 -7.26
N LYS A 791 39.67 14.84 -8.34
CA LYS A 791 40.41 13.62 -8.66
C LYS A 791 41.82 13.97 -9.10
N GLY A 792 42.81 13.33 -8.50
CA GLY A 792 44.22 13.40 -8.89
C GLY A 792 44.77 12.01 -9.12
N ALA A 793 45.56 11.83 -10.17
CA ALA A 793 46.17 10.54 -10.48
C ALA A 793 47.53 10.69 -11.14
N ALA A 794 48.43 9.76 -10.85
CA ALA A 794 49.78 9.69 -11.42
C ALA A 794 50.17 8.25 -11.70
N VAL A 795 50.81 8.00 -12.83
CA VAL A 795 51.36 6.70 -13.22
C VAL A 795 52.86 6.86 -13.45
N PHE A 796 53.62 5.91 -12.92
CA PHE A 796 55.08 5.91 -12.91
C PHE A 796 55.58 4.60 -13.52
N LYS A 797 56.72 4.67 -14.21
CA LYS A 797 57.47 3.47 -14.63
C LYS A 797 58.02 2.78 -13.38
N ASN A 798 57.86 1.46 -13.28
CA ASN A 798 58.48 0.65 -12.23
C ASN A 798 59.45 -0.43 -12.79
N GLY A 799 59.63 -0.45 -14.11
CA GLY A 799 60.55 -1.30 -14.85
C GLY A 799 61.20 -0.54 -16.02
N SER A 800 61.81 -1.27 -16.96
CA SER A 800 62.46 -0.68 -18.14
C SER A 800 61.52 -0.45 -19.33
N GLU A 801 60.27 -0.95 -19.25
CA GLU A 801 59.29 -0.80 -20.31
C GLU A 801 58.57 0.56 -20.24
N GLU A 802 57.95 0.98 -21.36
CA GLU A 802 57.12 2.20 -21.34
C GLU A 802 55.79 1.90 -20.67
N ILE A 803 55.10 2.92 -20.16
CA ILE A 803 53.75 2.73 -19.63
C ILE A 803 52.79 2.53 -20.82
N PRO A 804 52.02 1.43 -20.88
CA PRO A 804 51.05 1.22 -21.96
C PRO A 804 50.06 2.38 -22.07
N VAL A 805 49.73 2.81 -23.29
CA VAL A 805 48.88 3.99 -23.52
C VAL A 805 47.47 3.86 -22.94
N PHE A 806 46.93 2.64 -22.87
CA PHE A 806 45.64 2.37 -22.24
C PHE A 806 45.68 2.40 -20.70
N GLU A 807 46.88 2.37 -20.09
CA GLU A 807 47.07 2.56 -18.64
C GLU A 807 47.31 4.03 -18.26
N ARG A 808 47.55 4.89 -19.25
CA ARG A 808 47.68 6.35 -19.08
C ARG A 808 46.31 7.02 -18.92
N PHE A 809 46.31 8.28 -18.53
CA PHE A 809 45.10 9.03 -18.20
C PHE A 809 44.49 9.79 -19.37
N TRP A 810 43.17 9.74 -19.45
CA TRP A 810 42.36 10.36 -20.50
C TRP A 810 41.32 11.29 -19.87
N MET A 811 41.16 12.49 -20.43
CA MET A 811 40.27 13.52 -19.89
C MET A 811 39.48 14.19 -21.01
N GLY A 812 38.29 14.67 -20.68
CA GLY A 812 37.33 15.35 -21.53
C GLY A 812 35.97 14.65 -21.51
N GLY A 813 34.90 15.44 -21.67
CA GLY A 813 33.51 14.98 -21.73
C GLY A 813 32.81 14.87 -20.37
N MET A 814 31.58 14.32 -20.38
CA MET A 814 30.64 14.29 -19.24
C MET A 814 31.16 13.77 -17.89
N GLU A 815 32.17 12.89 -17.92
CA GLU A 815 32.71 12.24 -16.71
C GLU A 815 33.90 12.98 -16.09
N THR A 816 34.49 13.96 -16.81
CA THR A 816 35.62 14.74 -16.29
C THR A 816 35.46 16.24 -16.50
N ILE A 817 35.56 16.77 -17.73
CA ILE A 817 35.48 18.21 -18.01
C ILE A 817 34.49 18.37 -19.15
N ARG A 818 33.26 18.77 -18.81
CA ARG A 818 32.18 18.97 -19.79
C ARG A 818 32.50 20.13 -20.70
N GLY A 819 31.96 20.12 -21.91
CA GLY A 819 32.22 21.17 -22.90
C GLY A 819 33.38 20.88 -23.85
N TYR A 820 34.33 20.03 -23.45
CA TYR A 820 35.39 19.49 -24.33
C TYR A 820 35.00 18.10 -24.85
N ALA A 821 35.58 17.69 -25.98
CA ALA A 821 35.38 16.34 -26.51
C ALA A 821 35.86 15.28 -25.52
N SER A 822 35.13 14.14 -25.50
CA SER A 822 35.56 12.98 -24.73
C SER A 822 36.98 12.60 -25.13
N ARG A 823 37.84 12.38 -24.13
CA ARG A 823 39.25 11.99 -24.30
C ARG A 823 40.11 12.97 -25.14
N ASP A 824 39.70 14.23 -25.29
CA ASP A 824 40.43 15.20 -26.11
C ASP A 824 41.39 16.10 -25.30
N ILE A 825 41.21 16.18 -23.98
CA ILE A 825 42.15 16.82 -23.04
C ILE A 825 43.26 15.80 -22.73
N VAL A 826 44.14 15.57 -23.69
CA VAL A 826 45.13 14.50 -23.61
C VAL A 826 46.47 14.92 -24.25
N PRO A 827 47.63 14.51 -23.69
CA PRO A 827 48.92 14.73 -24.34
C PRO A 827 49.00 14.06 -25.70
N ARG A 828 49.78 14.66 -26.60
CA ARG A 828 49.96 14.19 -27.96
C ARG A 828 51.42 13.91 -28.24
N ASP A 829 51.67 12.91 -29.06
CA ASP A 829 53.01 12.60 -29.54
C ASP A 829 53.55 13.76 -30.38
N PRO A 830 54.72 14.34 -30.05
CA PRO A 830 55.24 15.51 -30.78
C PRO A 830 55.57 15.25 -32.26
N LYS A 831 55.73 13.99 -32.68
CA LYS A 831 56.11 13.61 -34.05
C LYS A 831 54.89 13.27 -34.90
N THR A 832 53.95 12.50 -34.34
CA THR A 832 52.78 11.98 -35.05
C THR A 832 51.50 12.77 -34.74
N ASN A 833 51.53 13.63 -33.72
CA ASN A 833 50.37 14.36 -33.17
C ASN A 833 49.27 13.46 -32.59
N ASP A 834 49.63 12.19 -32.39
CA ASP A 834 48.74 11.11 -32.00
C ASP A 834 48.41 11.16 -30.50
N ARG A 835 47.24 10.68 -30.07
CA ARG A 835 46.84 10.80 -28.65
C ARG A 835 47.52 9.73 -27.80
N ILE A 836 48.40 10.14 -26.88
CA ILE A 836 49.24 9.19 -26.13
C ILE A 836 48.90 9.07 -24.64
N GLY A 837 47.85 9.75 -24.14
CA GLY A 837 47.52 9.71 -22.71
C GLY A 837 48.49 10.51 -21.84
N GLY A 838 48.04 10.93 -20.65
CA GLY A 838 48.92 11.59 -19.68
C GLY A 838 49.44 10.66 -18.59
N THR A 839 50.64 10.95 -18.09
CA THR A 839 51.22 10.26 -16.93
C THR A 839 50.75 10.88 -15.61
N ARG A 840 50.23 12.11 -15.63
CA ARG A 840 49.60 12.76 -14.47
C ARG A 840 48.36 13.53 -14.89
N MET A 841 47.32 13.44 -14.09
CA MET A 841 46.10 14.23 -14.27
C MET A 841 45.56 14.75 -12.94
N ALA A 842 44.89 15.89 -13.00
CA ALA A 842 44.04 16.36 -11.91
C ALA A 842 42.82 17.08 -12.49
N PHE A 843 41.65 16.89 -11.88
CA PHE A 843 40.47 17.68 -12.21
C PHE A 843 39.58 17.96 -10.99
N GLY A 844 38.76 19.00 -11.11
CA GLY A 844 37.71 19.39 -10.19
C GLY A 844 36.40 19.68 -10.91
N ASN A 845 35.29 19.14 -10.39
CA ASN A 845 33.92 19.49 -10.78
C ASN A 845 33.24 20.16 -9.61
N PHE A 846 32.69 21.35 -9.84
CA PHE A 846 31.93 22.11 -8.87
C PHE A 846 30.50 22.26 -9.39
N GLU A 847 29.55 21.71 -8.65
CA GLU A 847 28.16 21.59 -9.08
C GLU A 847 27.22 22.18 -8.04
N TYR A 848 26.21 22.91 -8.51
CA TYR A 848 25.05 23.27 -7.70
C TYR A 848 23.85 22.46 -8.14
N ILE A 849 23.48 21.44 -7.36
CA ILE A 849 22.38 20.54 -7.69
C ILE A 849 21.09 21.12 -7.10
N TRP A 850 20.19 21.57 -7.97
CA TRP A 850 18.86 22.05 -7.61
C TRP A 850 17.79 21.07 -8.07
N THR A 851 17.16 20.37 -7.12
CA THR A 851 16.06 19.43 -7.38
C THR A 851 14.75 20.19 -7.52
N ILE A 852 14.26 20.36 -8.74
CA ILE A 852 13.03 21.13 -9.05
C ILE A 852 11.75 20.30 -8.95
N ALA A 853 11.85 18.98 -9.16
CA ALA A 853 10.74 18.05 -9.02
C ALA A 853 11.25 16.77 -8.32
N PRO A 854 11.27 16.73 -6.98
CA PRO A 854 11.80 15.60 -6.22
C PRO A 854 11.14 14.26 -6.54
N GLU A 855 9.81 14.28 -6.73
CA GLU A 855 8.99 13.08 -7.04
C GLU A 855 9.36 12.47 -8.40
N MET A 856 9.76 13.30 -9.36
CA MET A 856 10.21 12.88 -10.69
C MET A 856 11.73 12.75 -10.79
N GLY A 857 12.47 13.08 -9.73
CA GLY A 857 13.94 13.06 -9.71
C GLY A 857 14.59 14.00 -10.75
N VAL A 858 14.02 15.19 -10.98
CA VAL A 858 14.55 16.18 -11.93
C VAL A 858 15.42 17.21 -11.22
N ASN A 859 16.67 17.37 -11.68
CA ASN A 859 17.63 18.35 -11.17
C ASN A 859 18.14 19.28 -12.28
N ILE A 860 18.30 20.55 -11.96
CA ILE A 860 19.06 21.52 -12.74
C ILE A 860 20.42 21.70 -12.05
N VAL A 861 21.50 21.59 -12.81
CA VAL A 861 22.87 21.55 -12.28
C VAL A 861 23.77 22.50 -13.06
N PRO A 862 23.86 23.78 -12.65
CA PRO A 862 24.95 24.65 -13.08
C PRO A 862 26.28 24.08 -12.59
N PHE A 863 27.29 24.11 -13.44
CA PHE A 863 28.60 23.55 -13.12
C PHE A 863 29.76 24.42 -13.58
N PHE A 864 30.91 24.23 -12.92
CA PHE A 864 32.22 24.70 -13.34
C PHE A 864 33.21 23.54 -13.23
N ASP A 865 33.93 23.27 -14.31
CA ASP A 865 34.92 22.20 -14.40
C ASP A 865 36.31 22.78 -14.67
N ILE A 866 37.33 22.19 -14.06
CA ILE A 866 38.74 22.57 -14.25
C ILE A 866 39.61 21.32 -14.23
N GLY A 867 40.59 21.21 -15.12
CA GLY A 867 41.48 20.07 -15.13
C GLY A 867 42.74 20.25 -15.94
N VAL A 868 43.69 19.35 -15.71
CA VAL A 868 44.99 19.31 -16.35
C VAL A 868 45.39 17.85 -16.57
N ASN A 869 45.98 17.55 -17.73
CA ASN A 869 46.43 16.21 -18.08
C ASN A 869 47.77 16.26 -18.81
N ILE A 870 48.87 15.88 -18.16
CA ILE A 870 50.22 16.08 -18.70
C ILE A 870 50.97 14.77 -18.90
N ASP A 871 51.95 14.80 -19.79
CA ASP A 871 52.95 13.75 -19.95
C ASP A 871 54.31 14.28 -19.47
N THR A 872 54.83 13.66 -18.41
CA THR A 872 56.13 14.03 -17.80
C THR A 872 57.31 13.77 -18.72
N ASP A 873 57.19 12.87 -19.69
CA ASP A 873 58.28 12.51 -20.58
C ASP A 873 58.42 13.51 -21.75
N ASN A 874 57.38 14.34 -22.01
CA ASN A 874 57.28 15.22 -23.17
C ASN A 874 57.22 16.73 -22.84
N SER A 875 57.97 17.19 -21.83
CA SER A 875 58.18 18.63 -21.51
C SER A 875 56.91 19.47 -21.29
N TYR A 876 55.81 18.87 -20.86
CA TYR A 876 54.58 19.59 -20.55
C TYR A 876 54.69 20.31 -19.19
N ASN A 877 54.39 21.62 -19.16
CA ASN A 877 54.29 22.40 -17.92
C ASN A 877 52.86 22.37 -17.38
N TRP A 878 52.68 22.36 -16.06
CA TRP A 878 51.35 22.32 -15.44
C TRP A 878 50.54 23.59 -15.68
N ASP A 879 51.19 24.76 -15.59
CA ASP A 879 50.52 26.06 -15.61
C ASP A 879 49.92 26.40 -16.99
N ASP A 880 50.53 25.88 -18.07
CA ASP A 880 50.14 26.16 -19.45
C ASP A 880 49.06 25.19 -19.97
N GLU A 881 48.68 24.19 -19.17
CA GLU A 881 47.87 23.04 -19.60
C GLU A 881 46.54 22.88 -18.86
N ILE A 882 46.17 23.89 -18.06
CA ILE A 882 44.91 23.93 -17.32
C ILE A 882 43.78 24.35 -18.26
N LEU A 883 42.77 23.49 -18.38
CA LEU A 883 41.56 23.75 -19.15
C LEU A 883 40.36 23.89 -18.22
N ARG A 884 39.49 24.85 -18.51
CA ARG A 884 38.29 25.16 -17.73
C ARG A 884 37.05 25.20 -18.60
N SER A 885 35.90 24.94 -18.00
CA SER A 885 34.60 25.16 -18.63
C SER A 885 33.54 25.49 -17.58
N PHE A 886 32.43 26.06 -18.03
CA PHE A 886 31.23 26.18 -17.23
C PHE A 886 30.01 25.80 -18.05
N GLY A 887 28.91 25.48 -17.40
CA GLY A 887 27.71 25.10 -18.13
C GLY A 887 26.51 24.80 -17.27
N LEU A 888 25.54 24.16 -17.91
CA LEU A 888 24.29 23.75 -17.30
C LEU A 888 24.00 22.30 -17.67
N GLU A 889 23.63 21.49 -16.68
CA GLU A 889 23.21 20.11 -16.89
C GLU A 889 21.78 19.90 -16.34
N LEU A 890 20.94 19.21 -17.10
CA LEU A 890 19.65 18.69 -16.66
C LEU A 890 19.82 17.21 -16.35
N ARG A 891 19.52 16.79 -15.11
CA ARG A 891 19.47 15.38 -14.70
C ARG A 891 18.03 14.98 -14.49
N TRP A 892 17.59 13.87 -15.07
CA TRP A 892 16.25 13.34 -14.86
C TRP A 892 16.32 11.84 -14.60
N ARG A 893 15.89 11.43 -13.42
CA ARG A 893 15.64 10.01 -13.13
C ARG A 893 14.32 9.58 -13.76
N SER A 894 14.40 9.17 -15.02
CA SER A 894 13.23 8.63 -15.71
C SER A 894 12.95 7.19 -15.26
N PRO A 895 11.73 6.66 -15.51
CA PRO A 895 11.45 5.24 -15.34
C PRO A 895 12.39 4.32 -16.15
N MET A 896 13.03 4.84 -17.21
CA MET A 896 13.95 4.10 -18.08
C MET A 896 15.43 4.22 -17.66
N GLY A 897 15.72 4.93 -16.56
CA GLY A 897 17.08 5.19 -16.06
C GLY A 897 17.41 6.68 -15.97
N ASP A 898 18.61 6.98 -15.44
CA ASP A 898 19.08 8.35 -15.29
C ASP A 898 19.43 8.93 -16.67
N LEU A 899 18.89 10.12 -16.95
CA LEU A 899 19.12 10.93 -18.14
C LEU A 899 19.92 12.16 -17.74
N ARG A 900 20.99 12.46 -18.47
CA ARG A 900 21.84 13.63 -18.23
C ARG A 900 22.03 14.38 -19.54
N PHE A 901 21.64 15.65 -19.56
CA PHE A 901 21.82 16.54 -20.71
C PHE A 901 22.69 17.71 -20.27
N ALA A 902 23.95 17.76 -20.72
CA ALA A 902 24.89 18.81 -20.36
C ALA A 902 25.15 19.72 -21.55
N TYR A 903 25.20 21.03 -21.30
CA TYR A 903 25.73 22.00 -22.24
C TYR A 903 26.89 22.75 -21.58
N GLY A 904 28.11 22.48 -22.01
CA GLY A 904 29.34 23.07 -21.47
C GLY A 904 29.98 24.05 -22.46
N ILE A 905 30.49 25.17 -21.95
CA ILE A 905 31.21 26.18 -22.71
C ILE A 905 32.68 26.16 -22.26
N PRO A 906 33.63 25.77 -23.13
CA PRO A 906 35.04 25.81 -22.81
C PRO A 906 35.53 27.26 -22.70
N LEU A 907 36.34 27.53 -21.68
CA LEU A 907 36.91 28.86 -21.40
C LEU A 907 38.30 29.04 -22.02
N ASP A 908 39.00 27.92 -22.23
CA ASP A 908 40.37 27.85 -22.73
C ASP A 908 40.36 27.19 -24.12
N GLU A 909 41.40 27.48 -24.91
CA GLU A 909 41.61 26.77 -26.18
C GLU A 909 42.00 25.31 -25.90
N ASP A 910 41.48 24.39 -26.72
CA ASP A 910 41.94 23.01 -26.70
C ASP A 910 43.41 22.91 -27.15
N ARG A 911 43.99 21.72 -27.03
CA ARG A 911 45.38 21.47 -27.43
C ARG A 911 45.65 21.55 -28.94
N LYS A 912 44.61 21.78 -29.74
CA LYS A 912 44.73 22.06 -31.19
C LYS A 912 44.59 23.56 -31.48
N GLY A 913 44.44 24.41 -30.46
CA GLY A 913 44.25 25.84 -30.59
C GLY A 913 42.82 26.26 -30.93
N ASN A 914 41.83 25.38 -30.73
CA ASN A 914 40.43 25.69 -31.01
C ASN A 914 39.67 26.01 -29.72
N ARG A 915 38.83 27.05 -29.76
CA ARG A 915 37.85 27.31 -28.70
C ARG A 915 36.43 27.16 -29.23
N ASP A 916 35.82 26.01 -28.98
CA ASP A 916 34.42 25.77 -29.35
C ASP A 916 33.47 26.76 -28.64
N SER A 917 32.41 27.19 -29.32
CA SER A 917 31.39 28.09 -28.74
C SER A 917 30.50 27.43 -27.67
N GLY A 918 30.69 26.12 -27.45
CA GLY A 918 29.94 25.29 -26.52
C GLY A 918 29.60 23.92 -27.12
N ARG A 919 29.47 22.92 -26.26
CA ARG A 919 29.21 21.52 -26.62
C ARG A 919 28.01 21.00 -25.85
N PHE A 920 27.11 20.35 -26.58
CA PHE A 920 26.04 19.57 -25.99
C PHE A 920 26.49 18.11 -25.83
N GLU A 921 26.28 17.55 -24.66
CA GLU A 921 26.55 16.17 -24.33
C GLU A 921 25.32 15.53 -23.70
N PHE A 922 25.10 14.26 -23.98
CA PHE A 922 23.95 13.52 -23.48
C PHE A 922 24.41 12.13 -23.03
N SER A 923 23.88 11.66 -21.90
CA SER A 923 23.95 10.28 -21.48
C SER A 923 22.59 9.78 -20.97
N MET A 924 22.29 8.51 -21.22
CA MET A 924 21.07 7.85 -20.80
C MET A 924 21.36 6.41 -20.40
N GLY A 925 20.76 5.95 -19.29
CA GLY A 925 20.70 4.54 -18.92
C GLY A 925 21.66 4.16 -17.79
N GLN A 926 21.45 2.96 -17.22
CA GLN A 926 22.14 2.50 -15.99
C GLN A 926 23.63 2.17 -16.12
N PHE A 927 24.18 2.13 -17.34
CA PHE A 927 25.58 1.78 -17.59
C PHE A 927 26.53 2.99 -17.60
N PHE A 928 26.00 4.21 -17.53
CA PHE A 928 26.72 5.46 -17.69
C PHE A 928 26.69 6.34 -16.44
#